data_AF-A0A7R9J9N6-F1
#
_entry.id   AF-A0A7R9J9N6-F1
#
_cell.length_a   1.000
_cell.length_b   1.000
_cell.length_c   1.000
_cell.angle_alpha   90.00
_cell.angle_beta   90.00
_cell.angle_gamma   90.00
#
_symmetry.space_group_name_H-M   'P 1'
#
loop_
_entity.id
_entity.type
_entity.pdbx_description
1 polymer ?
#
loop_
_entity_poly.entity_id
_entity_poly.type
_entity_poly.pdbx_seq_one_letter_code
_entity_poly.pdbx_strand_id
1 'polypeptide(L)'
;MASLVLTDSSQLTSDKQHLGIYSSPMASLVLTDSSQLTSDNQHYRLNLKEVNPHSRGGRVEIHLGPPSSPDRDSNLDLPVLSSRAQHDKRGGPRKSIPPPISSRRLTLNRRRSIPSHPYCDVKNESIKLQTSSSLAHSSCHNWIGKVELEELDPHLRGGRVESHLGKTTPRSPDRDSNLDLPRPQRSSSTRLARVGFFFPWLLSMSLTGGLQTPISSLPPLAAPSPPPADRLREVYAWKQVDFAFPSPEIRQYAISSGSFVPKDNLPLGLEVWNSRMFVTLPRWKSGIPATLATIPRDRRDAGGNLSPTLEPYPNWSWHQPGNCDAMTSVFRIAVDPCGRLWVLDSGVVDTVDTVKQACPPQILVFDLTTDALIWRYRLPEDQVKEGSLFSNIAVDVRDGSCDDAHVYITDVWRFGLVVYKLRENRSWRITHHFFYPDPMAAQYELHGLSFSWTDGLFGLSLSPLDPKTGDRTLFFHPMSSFREFSVPTSVIRNETASDAHPEAFSPLGEPRYATKGQSSASAMDRRGVMFYNLVTRDSVGCWNSNQPGGYIPALQGVVAHSNVTLVFPNDLKIDHESRQSVWVLSNRLPVYLYSDLDPKEYNFRIMTAFVDEAAQGTVCDPNFMYVPSAEEHNIGARLNCPF
;
A
#
# COMPACT_ATOMS: atom_id res chain seq x y z
N MET A 1 52.47 -21.13 -38.27
CA MET A 1 52.08 -22.01 -39.40
C MET A 1 50.67 -22.50 -39.13
N ALA A 2 49.71 -22.46 -40.06
CA ALA A 2 49.71 -21.81 -41.38
C ALA A 2 48.26 -21.44 -41.77
N SER A 3 48.12 -20.42 -42.63
CA SER A 3 47.06 -20.04 -43.60
C SER A 3 45.57 -20.38 -43.34
N LEU A 4 44.60 -19.50 -43.60
CA LEU A 4 44.16 -18.97 -44.92
C LEU A 4 43.91 -20.09 -45.95
N VAL A 5 42.85 -20.06 -46.77
CA VAL A 5 42.39 -19.04 -47.75
C VAL A 5 40.84 -19.10 -47.79
N LEU A 6 40.07 -18.00 -47.66
CA LEU A 6 39.51 -17.12 -48.71
C LEU A 6 38.72 -17.89 -49.81
N THR A 7 37.63 -17.40 -50.42
CA THR A 7 37.31 -16.05 -50.95
C THR A 7 35.82 -15.70 -50.74
N ASP A 8 35.43 -14.47 -50.37
CA ASP A 8 35.18 -13.27 -51.22
C ASP A 8 33.79 -13.34 -51.92
N SER A 9 32.96 -12.30 -52.06
CA SER A 9 33.27 -10.86 -52.12
C SER A 9 32.15 -9.88 -51.73
N SER A 10 32.54 -8.63 -51.43
CA SER A 10 31.82 -7.32 -51.60
C SER A 10 30.38 -7.11 -51.08
N GLN A 11 29.97 -5.96 -50.49
CA GLN A 11 30.68 -4.74 -50.03
C GLN A 11 29.79 -3.98 -49.00
N LEU A 12 30.43 -3.18 -48.12
CA LEU A 12 30.03 -1.87 -47.50
C LEU A 12 28.53 -1.44 -47.50
N THR A 13 27.93 -0.87 -46.43
CA THR A 13 28.47 0.10 -45.44
C THR A 13 27.84 0.00 -44.02
N SER A 14 28.57 0.54 -43.02
CA SER A 14 28.14 1.09 -41.71
C SER A 14 27.06 0.37 -40.86
N ASP A 15 27.45 -0.16 -39.71
CA ASP A 15 27.44 0.68 -38.49
C ASP A 15 28.37 0.13 -37.39
N LYS A 16 28.86 1.02 -36.51
CA LYS A 16 29.85 0.68 -35.47
C LYS A 16 29.22 0.47 -34.10
N GLN A 17 29.21 -0.77 -33.65
CA GLN A 17 29.27 -1.07 -32.22
C GLN A 17 30.64 -0.66 -31.65
N HIS A 18 30.69 -0.18 -30.42
CA HIS A 18 31.90 -0.14 -29.60
C HIS A 18 31.57 -0.59 -28.18
N LEU A 19 32.37 -1.51 -27.63
CA LEU A 19 32.27 -1.95 -26.24
C LEU A 19 32.73 -0.81 -25.32
N GLY A 20 31.94 -0.51 -24.29
CA GLY A 20 32.36 0.31 -23.14
C GLY A 20 32.70 -0.58 -21.95
N ILE A 21 33.97 -0.60 -21.53
CA ILE A 21 34.38 -1.25 -20.29
C ILE A 21 34.10 -0.27 -19.14
N TYR A 22 33.34 -0.69 -18.13
CA TYR A 22 33.10 0.12 -16.94
C TYR A 22 34.35 0.17 -16.04
N SER A 23 34.98 1.33 -15.98
CA SER A 23 35.98 1.70 -14.97
C SER A 23 35.45 2.85 -14.09
N SER A 24 35.69 2.76 -12.79
CA SER A 24 35.28 3.78 -11.83
C SER A 24 36.18 5.03 -11.92
N PRO A 25 35.64 6.26 -11.92
CA PRO A 25 36.42 7.46 -11.71
C PRO A 25 36.53 7.78 -10.20
N MET A 26 37.76 7.90 -9.70
CA MET A 26 38.01 8.72 -8.50
C MET A 26 37.83 10.20 -8.82
N ALA A 27 37.61 11.02 -7.79
CA ALA A 27 37.56 12.46 -7.94
C ALA A 27 38.85 13.04 -8.55
N SER A 28 38.73 14.10 -9.32
CA SER A 28 39.87 14.95 -9.72
C SER A 28 39.46 16.42 -9.68
N LEU A 29 40.29 17.19 -9.00
CA LEU A 29 40.14 18.63 -8.84
C LEU A 29 40.59 19.32 -10.13
N VAL A 30 39.80 20.24 -10.67
CA VAL A 30 40.21 21.08 -11.81
C VAL A 30 39.99 22.55 -11.46
N LEU A 31 41.06 23.32 -11.54
CA LEU A 31 41.05 24.78 -11.42
C LEU A 31 40.58 25.39 -12.75
N THR A 32 39.70 26.40 -12.70
CA THR A 32 39.46 27.30 -13.84
C THR A 32 40.00 28.68 -13.51
N ASP A 33 40.93 29.16 -14.32
CA ASP A 33 41.46 30.53 -14.28
C ASP A 33 40.55 31.49 -15.07
N SER A 34 40.97 32.75 -15.20
CA SER A 34 40.10 33.91 -15.19
C SER A 34 40.25 34.82 -16.40
N SER A 35 39.20 35.58 -16.74
CA SER A 35 39.29 36.79 -17.56
C SER A 35 38.04 37.68 -17.44
N GLN A 36 38.22 38.84 -16.79
CA GLN A 36 37.75 40.19 -17.16
C GLN A 36 36.43 40.36 -17.95
N LEU A 37 35.48 41.24 -17.59
CA LEU A 37 35.43 42.39 -16.64
C LEU A 37 33.97 42.51 -16.08
N THR A 38 33.44 43.53 -15.39
CA THR A 38 33.75 44.98 -15.27
C THR A 38 33.32 45.53 -13.88
N SER A 39 33.01 46.83 -13.77
CA SER A 39 32.39 47.53 -12.63
C SER A 39 30.88 47.16 -12.48
N ASP A 40 30.22 47.30 -11.32
CA ASP A 40 30.28 48.46 -10.42
C ASP A 40 30.26 48.21 -8.88
N ASN A 41 30.48 49.32 -8.17
CA ASN A 41 30.72 49.49 -6.72
C ASN A 41 29.40 49.68 -5.88
N GLN A 42 29.31 49.57 -4.54
CA GLN A 42 30.28 49.52 -3.42
C GLN A 42 29.90 48.54 -2.26
N HIS A 43 30.94 48.06 -1.57
CA HIS A 43 31.12 47.77 -0.12
C HIS A 43 29.96 47.43 0.84
N TYR A 44 30.19 46.37 1.64
CA TYR A 44 30.30 46.46 3.11
C TYR A 44 31.54 45.68 3.61
N ARG A 45 32.06 46.01 4.81
CA ARG A 45 33.28 45.40 5.38
C ARG A 45 32.99 44.21 6.30
N LEU A 46 33.75 43.12 6.13
CA LEU A 46 33.95 42.09 7.15
C LEU A 46 35.21 42.43 7.97
N ASN A 47 35.11 42.35 9.29
CA ASN A 47 36.25 42.37 10.22
C ASN A 47 36.35 41.00 10.91
N LEU A 48 37.33 40.20 10.51
CA LEU A 48 37.73 39.01 11.26
C LEU A 48 38.81 39.39 12.28
N LYS A 49 38.74 38.80 13.47
CA LYS A 49 39.86 38.74 14.42
C LYS A 49 40.16 37.28 14.75
N GLU A 50 41.45 36.99 14.86
CA GLU A 50 41.98 35.65 15.05
C GLU A 50 41.65 35.10 16.45
N VAL A 51 41.54 33.78 16.57
CA VAL A 51 41.52 33.06 17.85
C VAL A 51 42.54 31.92 17.76
N ASN A 52 43.60 32.02 18.56
CA ASN A 52 44.66 31.03 18.64
C ASN A 52 44.27 29.91 19.65
N PRO A 53 44.40 28.61 19.33
CA PRO A 53 43.80 27.56 20.16
C PRO A 53 44.73 27.08 21.29
N HIS A 54 44.29 27.16 22.55
CA HIS A 54 44.60 26.18 23.62
C HIS A 54 43.94 26.53 24.98
N SER A 55 42.83 25.84 25.32
CA SER A 55 42.45 25.52 26.71
C SER A 55 41.25 24.53 26.72
N ARG A 56 41.07 23.80 27.83
CA ARG A 56 40.02 22.76 27.98
C ARG A 56 38.84 23.25 28.82
N GLY A 57 37.63 22.84 28.44
CA GLY A 57 36.51 22.63 29.37
C GLY A 57 35.70 23.87 29.75
N GLY A 58 34.47 23.95 29.25
CA GLY A 58 33.47 24.92 29.69
C GLY A 58 32.10 24.61 29.07
N ARG A 59 31.12 24.27 29.89
CA ARG A 59 29.72 24.08 29.48
C ARG A 59 29.02 25.43 29.55
N VAL A 60 28.50 25.92 28.43
CA VAL A 60 27.81 27.22 28.35
C VAL A 60 26.32 26.95 28.11
N GLU A 61 25.51 27.23 29.13
CA GLU A 61 24.05 27.30 29.00
C GLU A 61 23.66 28.77 28.78
N ILE A 62 22.79 29.02 27.79
CA ILE A 62 22.30 30.36 27.47
C ILE A 62 20.79 30.36 27.68
N HIS A 63 20.32 31.17 28.62
CA HIS A 63 18.91 31.56 28.72
C HIS A 63 18.70 32.88 27.99
N LEU A 64 17.65 32.96 27.17
CA LEU A 64 17.18 34.20 26.55
C LEU A 64 15.79 34.53 27.08
N GLY A 65 15.65 35.72 27.67
CA GLY A 65 14.37 36.26 28.11
C GLY A 65 13.55 36.86 26.94
N PRO A 66 12.25 37.11 27.14
CA PRO A 66 11.38 37.68 26.11
C PRO A 66 11.68 39.16 25.84
N PRO A 67 11.49 39.65 24.59
CA PRO A 67 11.72 41.05 24.23
C PRO A 67 10.61 41.99 24.72
N SER A 68 10.98 43.24 25.00
CA SER A 68 10.09 44.32 25.45
C SER A 68 9.46 45.13 24.31
N SER A 69 8.25 45.65 24.53
CA SER A 69 7.53 46.56 23.63
C SER A 69 7.99 48.02 23.70
N PRO A 70 7.90 48.80 22.61
CA PRO A 70 7.93 50.27 22.63
C PRO A 70 6.52 50.90 22.72
N ASP A 71 6.48 52.18 23.08
CA ASP A 71 5.27 52.94 23.46
C ASP A 71 4.65 53.82 22.34
N ARG A 72 3.55 54.49 22.66
CA ARG A 72 2.79 55.43 21.80
C ARG A 72 3.37 56.87 21.83
N ASP A 73 3.12 57.65 20.76
CA ASP A 73 2.11 58.74 20.77
C ASP A 73 2.19 59.67 19.53
N SER A 74 1.03 60.11 19.03
CA SER A 74 0.71 61.49 18.58
C SER A 74 -0.64 61.55 17.82
N ASN A 75 -1.31 62.71 17.89
CA ASN A 75 -2.59 63.00 17.21
C ASN A 75 -2.36 63.79 15.90
N LEU A 76 -3.36 63.83 15.00
CA LEU A 76 -3.96 65.10 14.51
C LEU A 76 -5.16 64.89 13.54
N ASP A 77 -6.30 65.45 13.95
CA ASP A 77 -7.42 66.10 13.25
C ASP A 77 -8.02 65.64 11.89
N LEU A 78 -9.35 65.74 11.85
CA LEU A 78 -10.23 65.75 10.68
C LEU A 78 -10.36 67.16 10.07
N PRO A 79 -10.92 67.26 8.86
CA PRO A 79 -12.09 68.14 8.74
C PRO A 79 -13.33 67.48 8.09
N VAL A 80 -14.50 68.04 8.40
CA VAL A 80 -15.82 67.60 7.92
C VAL A 80 -16.30 68.49 6.77
N LEU A 81 -17.03 67.92 5.80
CA LEU A 81 -17.96 68.68 4.97
C LEU A 81 -19.28 67.92 4.72
N SER A 82 -20.38 68.68 4.76
CA SER A 82 -21.76 68.25 4.51
C SER A 82 -22.16 68.51 3.03
N SER A 83 -23.36 68.20 2.49
CA SER A 83 -24.69 68.04 3.10
C SER A 83 -25.75 67.46 2.13
N ARG A 84 -26.85 66.91 2.68
CA ARG A 84 -28.26 66.93 2.14
C ARG A 84 -28.54 66.18 0.82
N ALA A 85 -29.68 65.51 0.60
CA ALA A 85 -30.91 65.23 1.39
C ALA A 85 -31.61 63.95 0.82
N GLN A 86 -32.84 63.49 1.13
CA GLN A 86 -33.94 64.06 1.93
C GLN A 86 -34.84 62.99 2.63
N HIS A 87 -35.82 62.41 1.92
CA HIS A 87 -37.04 61.76 2.44
C HIS A 87 -37.53 60.67 1.46
N ASP A 88 -38.30 59.63 1.85
CA ASP A 88 -39.53 59.68 2.65
C ASP A 88 -39.66 58.61 3.78
N LYS A 89 -40.81 58.58 4.49
CA LYS A 89 -41.05 57.95 5.80
C LYS A 89 -42.13 56.85 5.78
N ARG A 90 -41.93 55.82 6.64
CA ARG A 90 -42.88 55.01 7.45
C ARG A 90 -42.16 53.69 7.82
N GLY A 91 -42.22 53.09 9.02
CA GLY A 91 -42.73 53.47 10.34
C GLY A 91 -42.27 52.38 11.35
N GLY A 92 -41.94 52.71 12.60
CA GLY A 92 -41.33 51.76 13.58
C GLY A 92 -42.36 50.98 14.43
N PRO A 93 -42.01 50.48 15.65
CA PRO A 93 -40.72 50.65 16.36
C PRO A 93 -40.19 49.45 17.23
N ARG A 94 -38.89 49.50 17.62
CA ARG A 94 -38.24 49.23 18.96
C ARG A 94 -38.66 48.01 19.84
N LYS A 95 -37.87 47.41 20.76
CA LYS A 95 -36.53 47.57 21.44
C LYS A 95 -36.29 46.23 22.24
N SER A 96 -35.19 45.88 22.95
CA SER A 96 -33.74 46.19 23.02
C SER A 96 -33.03 45.19 23.97
N ILE A 97 -31.72 44.93 23.76
CA ILE A 97 -30.83 44.12 24.64
C ILE A 97 -30.21 45.00 25.75
N PRO A 98 -30.10 44.54 27.02
CA PRO A 98 -28.79 44.28 27.69
C PRO A 98 -28.87 43.15 28.79
N PRO A 99 -27.90 42.98 29.72
CA PRO A 99 -26.54 42.41 29.57
C PRO A 99 -26.27 41.17 30.50
N PRO A 100 -25.09 40.52 30.50
CA PRO A 100 -24.84 39.26 31.23
C PRO A 100 -24.14 39.40 32.61
N ILE A 101 -24.37 38.44 33.53
CA ILE A 101 -23.68 38.28 34.84
C ILE A 101 -23.39 36.78 35.13
N SER A 102 -22.45 36.49 36.03
CA SER A 102 -21.74 35.21 36.19
C SER A 102 -22.21 34.26 37.31
N SER A 103 -21.87 32.97 37.11
CA SER A 103 -21.42 31.99 38.14
C SER A 103 -22.33 31.56 39.31
N ARG A 104 -22.45 30.22 39.50
CA ARG A 104 -22.08 29.53 40.76
C ARG A 104 -22.06 28.00 40.59
N ARG A 105 -21.26 27.32 41.43
CA ARG A 105 -21.30 25.86 41.63
C ARG A 105 -22.54 25.48 42.45
N LEU A 106 -23.06 24.25 42.25
CA LEU A 106 -23.71 23.50 43.31
C LEU A 106 -23.37 22.01 43.19
N THR A 107 -22.90 21.42 44.29
CA THR A 107 -22.65 19.99 44.47
C THR A 107 -23.66 19.43 45.47
N LEU A 108 -24.24 18.25 45.24
CA LEU A 108 -24.44 17.28 46.33
C LEU A 108 -24.73 15.85 45.83
N ASN A 109 -24.48 14.87 46.70
CA ASN A 109 -24.83 13.46 46.54
C ASN A 109 -26.17 13.13 47.22
N ARG A 110 -26.97 12.20 46.68
CA ARG A 110 -27.19 10.83 47.26
C ARG A 110 -28.40 10.04 46.68
N ARG A 111 -28.09 8.83 46.20
CA ARG A 111 -28.71 7.49 46.45
C ARG A 111 -30.25 7.29 46.58
N ARG A 112 -30.69 6.15 45.99
CA ARG A 112 -31.98 5.40 46.12
C ARG A 112 -33.16 5.96 45.27
N SER A 113 -34.10 5.17 44.74
CA SER A 113 -34.37 3.70 44.91
C SER A 113 -34.95 3.03 43.65
N ILE A 114 -35.07 1.69 43.68
CA ILE A 114 -35.54 0.78 42.61
C ILE A 114 -37.09 0.67 42.57
N PRO A 115 -37.67 0.49 41.36
CA PRO A 115 -38.67 -0.58 41.08
C PRO A 115 -38.24 -1.40 39.83
N SER A 116 -38.03 -2.73 39.86
CA SER A 116 -38.94 -3.88 40.12
C SER A 116 -39.71 -4.36 38.89
N HIS A 117 -39.50 -5.64 38.50
CA HIS A 117 -40.15 -6.34 37.37
C HIS A 117 -41.69 -6.47 37.49
N PRO A 118 -42.36 -6.73 36.35
CA PRO A 118 -42.87 -8.08 36.05
C PRO A 118 -42.16 -8.69 34.82
N TYR A 119 -41.82 -9.98 34.75
CA TYR A 119 -42.60 -11.24 34.81
C TYR A 119 -43.08 -11.68 33.40
N CYS A 120 -42.83 -12.94 33.07
CA CYS A 120 -43.09 -13.53 31.75
C CYS A 120 -44.55 -13.95 31.57
N ASP A 121 -45.00 -14.04 30.32
CA ASP A 121 -46.13 -14.88 29.92
C ASP A 121 -45.74 -15.73 28.70
N VAL A 122 -46.30 -16.94 28.60
CA VAL A 122 -45.94 -17.96 27.61
C VAL A 122 -47.20 -18.40 26.88
N LYS A 123 -47.22 -18.25 25.55
CA LYS A 123 -48.28 -18.83 24.72
C LYS A 123 -47.72 -19.89 23.77
N ASN A 124 -48.22 -21.11 23.98
CA ASN A 124 -48.12 -22.19 23.01
C ASN A 124 -48.89 -21.83 21.75
N GLU A 125 -48.32 -22.12 20.59
CA GLU A 125 -49.10 -22.54 19.43
C GLU A 125 -48.34 -23.69 18.76
N SER A 126 -49.06 -24.70 18.28
CA SER A 126 -48.44 -26.00 17.99
C SER A 126 -49.15 -26.78 16.87
N ILE A 127 -48.33 -27.43 16.04
CA ILE A 127 -48.67 -28.54 15.14
C ILE A 127 -49.51 -28.16 13.89
N LYS A 128 -48.86 -28.26 12.73
CA LYS A 128 -49.26 -29.27 11.74
C LYS A 128 -48.08 -29.80 10.93
N LEU A 129 -48.05 -31.12 10.78
CA LEU A 129 -47.07 -31.86 9.98
C LEU A 129 -47.57 -32.02 8.53
N GLN A 130 -46.65 -32.12 7.59
CA GLN A 130 -46.82 -32.96 6.39
C GLN A 130 -45.47 -33.57 5.97
N THR A 131 -45.51 -34.70 5.27
CA THR A 131 -44.41 -35.68 5.28
C THR A 131 -44.16 -36.37 3.95
N SER A 132 -42.89 -36.42 3.53
CA SER A 132 -42.27 -37.44 2.66
C SER A 132 -40.74 -37.31 2.84
N SER A 133 -39.95 -38.35 3.19
CA SER A 133 -39.66 -39.63 2.51
C SER A 133 -39.09 -39.43 1.11
N SER A 134 -37.91 -39.92 0.71
CA SER A 134 -36.98 -40.90 1.30
C SER A 134 -35.55 -40.60 0.77
N LEU A 135 -34.42 -41.21 1.18
CA LEU A 135 -34.03 -42.63 1.25
C LEU A 135 -32.80 -42.81 2.18
N ALA A 136 -32.40 -44.04 2.52
CA ALA A 136 -31.33 -44.31 3.48
C ALA A 136 -30.36 -45.43 3.07
N HIS A 137 -29.09 -45.28 3.47
CA HIS A 137 -28.07 -46.30 3.81
C HIS A 137 -27.04 -45.55 4.69
N SER A 138 -26.71 -45.91 5.94
CA SER A 138 -26.12 -47.15 6.49
C SER A 138 -24.65 -47.37 6.08
N SER A 139 -23.69 -47.69 6.97
CA SER A 139 -23.73 -47.82 8.44
C SER A 139 -22.33 -47.99 9.04
N CYS A 140 -22.13 -47.53 10.29
CA CYS A 140 -21.12 -48.02 11.27
C CYS A 140 -19.62 -47.86 10.89
N HIS A 141 -18.59 -47.95 11.76
CA HIS A 141 -18.37 -48.16 13.22
C HIS A 141 -17.13 -47.28 13.59
N ASN A 142 -16.73 -46.98 14.84
CA ASN A 142 -17.31 -47.13 16.18
C ASN A 142 -16.69 -46.07 17.12
N TRP A 143 -17.34 -45.78 18.25
CA TRP A 143 -16.67 -45.16 19.40
C TRP A 143 -15.96 -46.21 20.26
N ILE A 144 -14.78 -45.88 20.79
CA ILE A 144 -14.33 -46.30 22.12
C ILE A 144 -13.79 -45.06 22.82
N GLY A 145 -14.42 -44.67 23.93
CA GLY A 145 -13.85 -43.70 24.87
C GLY A 145 -13.51 -44.40 26.18
N LYS A 146 -12.48 -43.91 26.88
CA LYS A 146 -12.35 -44.12 28.32
C LYS A 146 -11.83 -42.83 28.96
N VAL A 147 -12.39 -42.51 30.12
CA VAL A 147 -12.03 -41.37 30.96
C VAL A 147 -11.30 -41.91 32.18
N GLU A 148 -10.26 -41.23 32.62
CA GLU A 148 -9.88 -41.17 34.04
C GLU A 148 -9.19 -39.82 34.32
N LEU A 149 -9.28 -39.37 35.56
CA LEU A 149 -8.72 -38.10 36.07
C LEU A 149 -7.53 -38.40 36.97
N GLU A 150 -6.59 -37.46 37.08
CA GLU A 150 -5.92 -37.22 38.36
C GLU A 150 -5.35 -35.78 38.43
N GLU A 151 -5.70 -35.04 39.49
CA GLU A 151 -4.95 -33.87 39.94
C GLU A 151 -3.88 -34.33 40.93
N LEU A 152 -2.69 -33.71 40.93
CA LEU A 152 -1.83 -33.63 42.13
C LEU A 152 -0.68 -32.62 41.98
N ASP A 153 -0.62 -31.65 42.89
CA ASP A 153 0.54 -30.85 43.28
C ASP A 153 0.63 -30.94 44.81
N PRO A 154 1.83 -31.14 45.40
CA PRO A 154 2.47 -29.99 46.04
C PRO A 154 4.01 -29.98 46.04
N HIS A 155 4.57 -28.78 45.82
CA HIS A 155 5.76 -28.18 46.49
C HIS A 155 6.93 -29.07 46.99
N LEU A 156 8.18 -28.67 46.70
CA LEU A 156 9.15 -28.20 47.74
C LEU A 156 10.50 -27.63 47.22
N ARG A 157 10.87 -26.46 47.77
CA ARG A 157 12.21 -25.84 48.01
C ARG A 157 13.49 -26.36 47.30
N GLY A 158 14.06 -25.51 46.44
CA GLY A 158 15.24 -24.67 46.79
C GLY A 158 16.68 -25.20 46.59
N GLY A 159 17.63 -24.27 46.35
CA GLY A 159 19.09 -24.52 46.37
C GLY A 159 19.91 -23.64 45.41
N ARG A 160 20.76 -22.73 45.94
CA ARG A 160 21.75 -21.94 45.18
C ARG A 160 23.16 -22.44 45.50
N VAL A 161 24.00 -22.66 44.49
CA VAL A 161 25.47 -22.70 44.62
C VAL A 161 26.11 -21.98 43.42
N GLU A 162 27.21 -21.26 43.64
CA GLU A 162 28.01 -20.52 42.63
C GLU A 162 29.49 -20.97 42.65
N SER A 163 30.34 -20.29 41.86
CA SER A 163 31.82 -20.39 41.76
C SER A 163 32.35 -21.52 40.84
N HIS A 164 33.04 -21.23 39.72
CA HIS A 164 34.50 -20.95 39.54
C HIS A 164 35.34 -22.24 39.41
N LEU A 165 36.39 -22.42 38.58
CA LEU A 165 37.07 -21.65 37.50
C LEU A 165 37.93 -22.69 36.69
N GLY A 166 38.43 -22.52 35.45
CA GLY A 166 38.31 -21.49 34.39
C GLY A 166 39.69 -21.11 33.77
N LYS A 167 39.75 -20.86 32.44
CA LYS A 167 40.95 -20.62 31.57
C LYS A 167 41.67 -21.92 31.10
N THR A 168 42.41 -22.00 29.98
CA THR A 168 42.95 -20.99 29.03
C THR A 168 43.12 -21.56 27.59
N THR A 169 43.28 -20.70 26.57
CA THR A 169 43.69 -21.00 25.17
C THR A 169 45.10 -20.40 24.90
N PRO A 170 45.64 -20.22 23.65
CA PRO A 170 45.44 -20.85 22.32
C PRO A 170 46.78 -21.27 21.59
N ARG A 171 46.71 -21.91 20.39
CA ARG A 171 47.49 -21.56 19.14
C ARG A 171 47.42 -22.61 18.00
N SER A 172 47.64 -22.17 16.75
CA SER A 172 47.98 -22.95 15.54
C SER A 172 49.48 -22.74 15.16
N PRO A 173 50.05 -23.42 14.12
CA PRO A 173 49.94 -22.99 12.72
C PRO A 173 49.96 -24.14 11.66
N ASP A 174 50.08 -23.79 10.36
CA ASP A 174 49.90 -24.63 9.15
C ASP A 174 51.18 -25.32 8.59
N ARG A 175 51.04 -26.42 7.81
CA ARG A 175 51.45 -26.56 6.37
C ARG A 175 51.65 -27.98 5.79
N ASP A 176 51.23 -28.10 4.51
CA ASP A 176 51.83 -28.78 3.33
C ASP A 176 52.38 -30.25 3.36
N SER A 177 51.85 -31.12 2.48
CA SER A 177 52.56 -31.80 1.34
C SER A 177 52.09 -33.24 0.97
N ASN A 178 52.38 -33.67 -0.28
CA ASN A 178 51.85 -34.88 -0.96
C ASN A 178 52.72 -36.15 -0.79
N LEU A 179 52.19 -37.34 -1.15
CA LEU A 179 52.95 -38.43 -1.80
C LEU A 179 52.04 -39.50 -2.47
N ASP A 180 52.63 -40.41 -3.27
CA ASP A 180 51.96 -41.10 -4.40
C ASP A 180 52.06 -42.66 -4.40
N LEU A 181 51.43 -43.30 -5.40
CA LEU A 181 51.23 -44.76 -5.67
C LEU A 181 52.49 -45.67 -5.71
N PRO A 182 52.33 -47.02 -5.59
CA PRO A 182 52.48 -47.89 -6.79
C PRO A 182 51.64 -49.19 -6.88
N ARG A 183 51.70 -49.88 -8.05
CA ARG A 183 51.16 -51.23 -8.42
C ARG A 183 52.32 -52.16 -8.91
N PRO A 184 52.19 -53.52 -8.98
CA PRO A 184 52.08 -54.17 -10.33
C PRO A 184 51.48 -55.62 -10.48
N GLN A 185 50.80 -55.84 -11.63
CA GLN A 185 50.75 -57.00 -12.59
C GLN A 185 50.73 -58.52 -12.24
N ARG A 186 49.84 -59.28 -12.95
CA ARG A 186 50.08 -60.42 -13.89
C ARG A 186 48.74 -61.01 -14.47
N SER A 187 48.67 -61.94 -15.44
CA SER A 187 48.97 -61.81 -16.90
C SER A 187 48.53 -63.03 -17.78
N SER A 188 47.63 -62.88 -18.78
CA SER A 188 47.43 -63.74 -20.00
C SER A 188 46.26 -63.19 -20.88
N SER A 189 46.35 -62.87 -22.18
CA SER A 189 46.53 -63.69 -23.42
C SER A 189 45.28 -64.56 -23.77
N THR A 190 44.64 -64.55 -24.97
CA THR A 190 44.89 -63.86 -26.26
C THR A 190 43.70 -63.95 -27.26
N ARG A 191 43.48 -62.93 -28.13
CA ARG A 191 42.78 -62.95 -29.47
C ARG A 191 41.26 -63.28 -29.48
N LEU A 192 40.41 -62.88 -30.45
CA LEU A 192 40.50 -61.96 -31.61
C LEU A 192 39.07 -61.50 -32.07
N ALA A 193 38.98 -60.37 -32.79
CA ALA A 193 37.86 -59.94 -33.67
C ALA A 193 36.50 -59.56 -32.98
N ARG A 194 35.66 -58.65 -33.53
CA ARG A 194 35.77 -57.73 -34.69
C ARG A 194 34.77 -56.55 -34.56
N VAL A 195 35.12 -55.39 -35.13
CA VAL A 195 34.27 -54.24 -35.55
C VAL A 195 33.37 -53.58 -34.47
N GLY A 196 33.51 -52.25 -34.33
CA GLY A 196 32.50 -51.35 -33.77
C GLY A 196 32.16 -50.23 -34.75
N PHE A 197 31.19 -49.38 -34.43
CA PHE A 197 30.78 -48.22 -35.26
C PHE A 197 30.44 -46.98 -34.43
N PHE A 198 30.50 -45.81 -35.06
CA PHE A 198 30.26 -44.48 -34.48
C PHE A 198 28.82 -43.96 -34.74
N PHE A 199 28.43 -42.92 -33.99
CA PHE A 199 27.37 -41.92 -34.27
C PHE A 199 27.61 -41.13 -35.58
N PRO A 200 26.74 -40.20 -36.07
CA PRO A 200 25.42 -39.71 -35.57
C PRO A 200 24.27 -39.52 -36.63
N TRP A 201 23.06 -39.22 -36.12
CA TRP A 201 21.98 -38.31 -36.61
C TRP A 201 21.48 -38.21 -38.09
N LEU A 202 20.14 -38.09 -38.20
CA LEU A 202 19.29 -37.48 -39.26
C LEU A 202 19.31 -38.03 -40.71
N LEU A 203 18.24 -38.74 -41.09
CA LEU A 203 17.17 -38.17 -41.95
C LEU A 203 15.92 -39.07 -42.04
N SER A 204 14.76 -38.44 -42.31
CA SER A 204 13.57 -38.92 -43.04
C SER A 204 12.22 -38.78 -42.32
N MET A 205 11.29 -38.06 -42.97
CA MET A 205 9.84 -38.28 -42.85
C MET A 205 9.40 -39.19 -43.99
N SER A 206 8.44 -40.10 -43.75
CA SER A 206 7.24 -40.32 -44.59
C SER A 206 6.52 -41.64 -44.25
N LEU A 207 5.21 -41.67 -44.55
CA LEU A 207 4.43 -42.88 -44.84
C LEU A 207 4.31 -43.98 -43.76
N THR A 208 3.48 -43.72 -42.75
CA THR A 208 2.31 -44.61 -42.51
C THR A 208 1.07 -43.76 -42.22
N GLY A 209 -0.07 -44.16 -42.76
CA GLY A 209 -1.37 -43.56 -42.46
C GLY A 209 -2.44 -44.64 -42.41
N GLY A 210 -3.62 -44.31 -41.89
CA GLY A 210 -4.80 -45.19 -41.95
C GLY A 210 -5.16 -45.92 -40.66
N LEU A 211 -5.56 -45.17 -39.62
CA LEU A 211 -6.49 -45.64 -38.60
C LEU A 211 -7.25 -44.43 -38.04
N GLN A 212 -8.41 -44.14 -38.63
CA GLN A 212 -9.27 -43.02 -38.26
C GLN A 212 -10.27 -43.47 -37.18
N THR A 213 -10.02 -43.11 -35.93
CA THR A 213 -11.09 -43.00 -34.93
C THR A 213 -11.85 -41.70 -35.16
N PRO A 214 -13.19 -41.66 -35.01
CA PRO A 214 -13.95 -40.42 -35.13
C PRO A 214 -13.62 -39.52 -33.93
N ILE A 215 -12.91 -38.42 -34.19
CA ILE A 215 -12.73 -37.37 -33.19
C ILE A 215 -14.09 -36.74 -32.95
N SER A 216 -14.71 -37.06 -31.81
CA SER A 216 -15.88 -36.35 -31.30
C SER A 216 -15.53 -34.85 -31.23
N SER A 217 -16.31 -34.02 -31.91
CA SER A 217 -16.09 -32.57 -31.96
C SER A 217 -16.01 -32.01 -30.54
N LEU A 218 -14.86 -31.42 -30.20
CA LEU A 218 -14.76 -30.56 -29.03
C LEU A 218 -15.90 -29.53 -29.09
N PRO A 219 -16.59 -29.24 -27.98
CA PRO A 219 -17.54 -28.14 -27.95
C PRO A 219 -16.79 -26.86 -28.35
N PRO A 220 -17.42 -25.96 -29.13
CA PRO A 220 -16.76 -24.71 -29.48
C PRO A 220 -16.40 -23.97 -28.20
N LEU A 221 -15.13 -23.55 -28.09
CA LEU A 221 -14.70 -22.62 -27.04
C LEU A 221 -15.71 -21.48 -26.99
N ALA A 222 -16.27 -21.24 -25.82
CA ALA A 222 -17.25 -20.18 -25.63
C ALA A 222 -16.66 -18.88 -26.18
N ALA A 223 -17.39 -18.24 -27.09
CA ALA A 223 -16.93 -16.99 -27.70
C ALA A 223 -16.56 -16.01 -26.58
N PRO A 224 -15.43 -15.30 -26.67
CA PRO A 224 -15.01 -14.38 -25.62
C PRO A 224 -16.17 -13.43 -25.34
N SER A 225 -16.57 -13.37 -24.06
CA SER A 225 -17.63 -12.47 -23.61
C SER A 225 -17.35 -11.06 -24.16
N PRO A 226 -18.36 -10.31 -24.62
CA PRO A 226 -18.14 -8.94 -25.05
C PRO A 226 -17.37 -8.18 -23.95
N PRO A 227 -16.40 -7.32 -24.32
CA PRO A 227 -15.56 -6.64 -23.34
C PRO A 227 -16.46 -5.98 -22.29
N PRO A 228 -16.17 -6.13 -20.97
CA PRO A 228 -17.03 -5.61 -19.93
C PRO A 228 -17.34 -4.14 -20.21
N ALA A 229 -18.63 -3.79 -20.28
CA ALA A 229 -19.03 -2.40 -20.44
C ALA A 229 -18.37 -1.58 -19.33
N ASP A 230 -17.63 -0.53 -19.68
CA ASP A 230 -16.83 0.22 -18.69
C ASP A 230 -17.76 0.87 -17.66
N ARG A 231 -17.72 0.37 -16.43
CA ARG A 231 -18.62 0.77 -15.34
C ARG A 231 -18.06 1.95 -14.56
N LEU A 232 -16.77 2.23 -14.68
CA LEU A 232 -16.08 3.26 -13.90
C LEU A 232 -16.24 4.63 -14.57
N ARG A 233 -17.12 5.46 -14.02
CA ARG A 233 -17.33 6.83 -14.48
C ARG A 233 -16.18 7.73 -14.02
N GLU A 234 -15.51 8.38 -14.97
CA GLU A 234 -14.51 9.42 -14.69
C GLU A 234 -15.14 10.63 -13.97
N VAL A 235 -14.61 10.96 -12.80
CA VAL A 235 -15.03 12.12 -11.98
C VAL A 235 -14.10 13.30 -12.26
N TYR A 236 -12.80 13.08 -12.13
CA TYR A 236 -11.74 14.06 -12.39
C TYR A 236 -10.60 13.45 -13.20
N ALA A 237 -9.93 14.31 -13.98
CA ALA A 237 -8.73 13.96 -14.73
C ALA A 237 -7.78 15.16 -14.80
N TRP A 238 -6.47 14.92 -14.71
CA TRP A 238 -5.44 15.96 -14.79
C TRP A 238 -4.35 15.58 -15.80
N LYS A 239 -3.87 16.57 -16.54
CA LYS A 239 -2.68 16.46 -17.39
C LYS A 239 -1.41 16.63 -16.56
N GLN A 240 -1.43 17.70 -15.78
CA GLN A 240 -0.58 17.99 -14.63
C GLN A 240 -1.51 18.49 -13.52
N VAL A 241 -1.13 18.29 -12.26
CA VAL A 241 -1.86 18.88 -11.12
C VAL A 241 -1.34 20.28 -10.80
N ASP A 242 -2.18 21.07 -10.15
CA ASP A 242 -1.86 22.42 -9.68
C ASP A 242 -2.53 22.65 -8.33
N PHE A 243 -2.03 23.61 -7.55
CA PHE A 243 -2.48 23.83 -6.16
C PHE A 243 -3.19 25.16 -5.98
N ALA A 244 -4.05 25.23 -4.97
CA ALA A 244 -4.71 26.47 -4.53
C ALA A 244 -3.71 27.37 -3.77
N PHE A 245 -2.72 27.92 -4.50
CA PHE A 245 -1.77 28.89 -3.96
C PHE A 245 -2.48 30.18 -3.52
N PRO A 246 -2.06 30.85 -2.43
CA PRO A 246 -2.75 32.04 -1.92
C PRO A 246 -2.75 33.24 -2.89
N SER A 247 -1.83 33.27 -3.85
CA SER A 247 -1.85 34.23 -4.96
C SER A 247 -1.08 33.70 -6.19
N PRO A 248 -1.31 34.26 -7.40
CA PRO A 248 -0.55 33.93 -8.61
C PRO A 248 0.95 34.21 -8.47
N GLU A 249 1.34 35.25 -7.72
CA GLU A 249 2.74 35.63 -7.49
C GLU A 249 3.44 34.59 -6.61
N ILE A 250 2.77 34.05 -5.60
CA ILE A 250 3.30 32.97 -4.75
C ILE A 250 3.47 31.69 -5.57
N ARG A 251 2.50 31.36 -6.44
CA ARG A 251 2.62 30.24 -7.39
C ARG A 251 3.81 30.43 -8.34
N GLN A 252 3.96 31.62 -8.91
CA GLN A 252 5.05 31.92 -9.85
C GLN A 252 6.41 31.91 -9.14
N TYR A 253 6.48 32.40 -7.90
CA TYR A 253 7.67 32.28 -7.06
C TYR A 253 8.04 30.82 -6.82
N ALA A 254 7.07 29.97 -6.43
CA ALA A 254 7.27 28.54 -6.19
C ALA A 254 7.78 27.79 -7.45
N ILE A 255 7.31 28.18 -8.64
CA ILE A 255 7.83 27.66 -9.92
C ILE A 255 9.27 28.15 -10.15
N SER A 256 9.55 29.44 -9.95
CA SER A 256 10.88 30.03 -10.17
C SER A 256 11.97 29.55 -9.20
N SER A 257 11.58 29.13 -7.99
CA SER A 257 12.47 28.59 -6.96
C SER A 257 12.61 27.06 -7.02
N GLY A 258 11.83 26.39 -7.87
CA GLY A 258 11.76 24.93 -7.95
C GLY A 258 11.02 24.26 -6.79
N SER A 259 10.38 25.01 -5.88
CA SER A 259 9.56 24.41 -4.82
C SER A 259 8.22 23.86 -5.32
N PHE A 260 7.79 24.24 -6.52
CA PHE A 260 6.71 23.62 -7.28
C PHE A 260 7.14 23.34 -8.72
N VAL A 261 7.22 22.06 -9.09
CA VAL A 261 7.50 21.60 -10.47
C VAL A 261 6.28 20.81 -10.98
N PRO A 262 5.40 21.40 -11.82
CA PRO A 262 4.10 20.82 -12.16
C PRO A 262 4.14 19.41 -12.76
N LYS A 263 5.20 19.07 -13.52
CA LYS A 263 5.35 17.74 -14.13
C LYS A 263 5.69 16.62 -13.13
N ASP A 264 6.30 16.97 -12.01
CA ASP A 264 6.85 16.01 -11.04
C ASP A 264 5.88 15.73 -9.87
N ASN A 265 4.70 16.36 -9.88
CA ASN A 265 3.63 16.11 -8.91
C ASN A 265 2.68 15.01 -9.41
N LEU A 266 2.81 13.81 -8.84
CA LEU A 266 1.97 12.64 -9.16
C LEU A 266 1.00 12.31 -8.02
N PRO A 267 -0.32 12.33 -8.27
CA PRO A 267 -1.32 11.74 -7.39
C PRO A 267 -1.12 10.23 -7.21
N LEU A 268 -1.02 9.78 -5.95
CA LEU A 268 -0.74 8.39 -5.61
C LEU A 268 -1.89 7.71 -4.86
N GLY A 269 -2.30 8.25 -3.72
CA GLY A 269 -3.36 7.74 -2.87
C GLY A 269 -4.64 8.57 -2.93
N LEU A 270 -5.76 7.94 -2.64
CA LEU A 270 -7.11 8.51 -2.65
C LEU A 270 -7.85 8.10 -1.37
N GLU A 271 -8.70 8.98 -0.83
CA GLU A 271 -9.70 8.58 0.17
C GLU A 271 -10.93 9.51 0.12
N VAL A 272 -12.10 9.01 0.56
CA VAL A 272 -13.39 9.68 0.34
C VAL A 272 -14.16 9.85 1.65
N TRP A 273 -14.63 11.07 1.95
CA TRP A 273 -15.45 11.35 3.14
C TRP A 273 -16.47 12.46 2.89
N ASN A 274 -17.76 12.13 3.01
CA ASN A 274 -18.87 13.07 2.89
C ASN A 274 -18.80 13.87 1.57
N SER A 275 -18.54 15.18 1.61
CA SER A 275 -18.40 16.06 0.44
C SER A 275 -16.96 16.25 -0.05
N ARG A 276 -15.97 15.58 0.56
CA ARG A 276 -14.53 15.75 0.28
C ARG A 276 -13.88 14.47 -0.26
N MET A 277 -12.85 14.65 -1.08
CA MET A 277 -11.88 13.61 -1.41
C MET A 277 -10.47 14.10 -1.12
N PHE A 278 -9.67 13.21 -0.53
CA PHE A 278 -8.28 13.45 -0.18
C PHE A 278 -7.37 12.78 -1.21
N VAL A 279 -6.29 13.46 -1.59
CA VAL A 279 -5.31 13.01 -2.58
C VAL A 279 -3.90 13.12 -1.99
N THR A 280 -3.11 12.05 -2.07
CA THR A 280 -1.71 12.03 -1.62
C THR A 280 -0.76 12.26 -2.78
N LEU A 281 0.33 12.99 -2.52
CA LEU A 281 1.42 13.27 -3.45
C LEU A 281 2.75 13.09 -2.70
N PRO A 282 3.27 11.87 -2.54
CA PRO A 282 4.55 11.66 -1.86
C PRO A 282 5.70 12.33 -2.62
N ARG A 283 6.71 12.80 -1.88
CA ARG A 283 7.82 13.61 -2.43
C ARG A 283 8.91 12.74 -3.05
N TRP A 284 8.55 12.02 -4.10
CA TRP A 284 9.45 11.09 -4.80
C TRP A 284 10.53 11.79 -5.62
N LYS A 285 10.22 12.98 -6.10
CA LYS A 285 11.15 13.95 -6.69
C LYS A 285 11.06 15.24 -5.87
N SER A 286 11.94 16.19 -6.16
CA SER A 286 11.80 17.56 -5.66
C SER A 286 10.66 18.32 -6.38
N GLY A 287 10.23 19.45 -5.81
CA GLY A 287 9.18 20.30 -6.41
C GLY A 287 7.73 19.90 -6.08
N ILE A 288 7.50 19.13 -5.03
CA ILE A 288 6.16 18.82 -4.49
C ILE A 288 5.88 19.77 -3.31
N PRO A 289 4.97 20.76 -3.46
CA PRO A 289 4.78 21.81 -2.47
C PRO A 289 3.83 21.39 -1.33
N ALA A 290 2.95 20.41 -1.57
CA ALA A 290 2.11 19.78 -0.56
C ALA A 290 1.92 18.29 -0.86
N THR A 291 1.99 17.45 0.18
CA THR A 291 2.00 15.98 0.06
C THR A 291 0.67 15.31 0.38
N LEU A 292 -0.28 16.07 0.96
CA LEU A 292 -1.66 15.66 1.19
C LEU A 292 -2.56 16.87 0.91
N ALA A 293 -3.59 16.68 0.08
CA ALA A 293 -4.51 17.72 -0.33
C ALA A 293 -5.97 17.22 -0.35
N THR A 294 -6.92 18.14 -0.43
CA THR A 294 -8.35 17.89 -0.58
C THR A 294 -8.88 18.52 -1.87
N ILE A 295 -9.96 17.94 -2.39
CA ILE A 295 -10.81 18.45 -3.47
C ILE A 295 -12.29 18.14 -3.15
N PRO A 296 -13.28 18.82 -3.77
CA PRO A 296 -14.68 18.44 -3.63
C PRO A 296 -14.94 17.03 -4.19
N ARG A 297 -15.85 16.26 -3.59
CA ARG A 297 -16.18 14.90 -4.03
C ARG A 297 -16.99 14.88 -5.32
N ASP A 298 -17.93 15.81 -5.49
CA ASP A 298 -18.71 15.94 -6.71
C ASP A 298 -18.15 17.04 -7.60
N ARG A 299 -17.98 16.74 -8.90
CA ARG A 299 -17.49 17.70 -9.88
C ARG A 299 -18.38 18.96 -9.99
N ARG A 300 -19.67 18.89 -9.65
CA ARG A 300 -20.55 20.08 -9.60
C ARG A 300 -20.08 21.10 -8.57
N ASP A 301 -19.58 20.64 -7.42
CA ASP A 301 -19.09 21.50 -6.34
C ASP A 301 -17.73 22.12 -6.70
N ALA A 302 -16.94 21.43 -7.54
CA ALA A 302 -15.79 21.98 -8.25
C ALA A 302 -16.14 22.87 -9.47
N GLY A 303 -17.36 23.42 -9.53
CA GLY A 303 -17.82 24.31 -10.61
C GLY A 303 -17.94 23.64 -11.98
N GLY A 304 -17.96 22.31 -12.04
CA GLY A 304 -17.93 21.52 -13.28
C GLY A 304 -16.51 21.23 -13.81
N ASN A 305 -15.45 21.74 -13.17
CA ASN A 305 -14.07 21.59 -13.63
C ASN A 305 -13.59 20.12 -13.53
N LEU A 306 -13.06 19.56 -14.62
CA LEU A 306 -12.48 18.22 -14.66
C LEU A 306 -11.10 18.13 -13.97
N SER A 307 -10.38 19.24 -13.91
CA SER A 307 -9.03 19.37 -13.33
C SER A 307 -9.00 20.46 -12.24
N PRO A 308 -9.67 20.27 -11.09
CA PRO A 308 -9.63 21.25 -10.00
C PRO A 308 -8.22 21.38 -9.41
N THR A 309 -7.91 22.56 -8.88
CA THR A 309 -6.71 22.80 -8.07
C THR A 309 -6.81 22.05 -6.74
N LEU A 310 -5.70 21.47 -6.31
CA LEU A 310 -5.59 20.75 -5.04
C LEU A 310 -5.41 21.73 -3.86
N GLU A 311 -6.22 21.60 -2.81
CA GLU A 311 -6.11 22.42 -1.60
C GLU A 311 -5.28 21.68 -0.54
N PRO A 312 -4.10 22.16 -0.13
CA PRO A 312 -3.25 21.46 0.85
C PRO A 312 -3.96 21.25 2.19
N TYR A 313 -4.01 20.02 2.67
CA TYR A 313 -4.75 19.64 3.87
C TYR A 313 -3.83 19.50 5.09
N PRO A 314 -4.27 19.87 6.31
CA PRO A 314 -5.37 20.79 6.61
C PRO A 314 -5.14 22.21 6.08
N ASN A 315 -3.87 22.62 5.89
CA ASN A 315 -3.45 23.88 5.29
C ASN A 315 -1.94 23.84 4.97
N TRP A 316 -1.44 24.86 4.27
CA TRP A 316 -0.03 25.03 3.86
C TRP A 316 1.03 24.85 4.97
N SER A 317 0.73 25.14 6.24
CA SER A 317 1.74 24.99 7.32
C SER A 317 2.15 23.53 7.57
N TRP A 318 1.30 22.57 7.22
CA TRP A 318 1.56 21.14 7.37
C TRP A 318 2.52 20.56 6.33
N HIS A 319 2.98 21.35 5.36
CA HIS A 319 3.78 20.87 4.22
C HIS A 319 5.20 21.46 4.18
N GLN A 320 5.64 22.09 5.27
CA GLN A 320 6.98 22.69 5.42
C GLN A 320 8.10 21.63 5.32
N PRO A 321 9.02 21.71 4.34
CA PRO A 321 10.13 20.76 4.21
C PRO A 321 11.03 20.76 5.46
N GLY A 322 11.47 19.57 5.89
CA GLY A 322 12.37 19.39 7.03
C GLY A 322 11.73 19.55 8.42
N ASN A 323 10.46 19.95 8.51
CA ASN A 323 9.72 19.99 9.76
C ASN A 323 9.12 18.59 10.05
N CYS A 324 9.79 17.78 10.87
CA CYS A 324 9.30 16.44 11.20
C CYS A 324 8.08 16.41 12.15
N ASP A 325 7.63 17.55 12.66
CA ASP A 325 6.31 17.68 13.30
C ASP A 325 5.20 18.03 12.28
N ALA A 326 5.54 18.39 11.04
CA ALA A 326 4.62 18.51 9.91
C ALA A 326 4.50 17.17 9.14
N MET A 327 4.00 17.18 7.90
CA MET A 327 3.97 16.03 6.99
C MET A 327 5.12 16.05 5.99
N THR A 328 5.90 14.95 5.98
CA THR A 328 7.08 14.79 5.14
C THR A 328 6.70 14.29 3.75
N SER A 329 6.13 13.08 3.67
CA SER A 329 5.87 12.37 2.42
C SER A 329 4.76 11.34 2.63
N VAL A 330 3.52 11.71 2.30
CA VAL A 330 2.33 10.89 2.56
C VAL A 330 2.09 9.94 1.39
N PHE A 331 2.11 8.63 1.66
CA PHE A 331 1.94 7.60 0.63
C PHE A 331 0.48 7.15 0.50
N ARG A 332 -0.14 6.83 1.65
CA ARG A 332 -1.52 6.39 1.75
C ARG A 332 -2.19 6.98 2.98
N ILE A 333 -3.52 6.91 2.93
CA ILE A 333 -4.45 7.48 3.89
C ILE A 333 -5.62 6.50 4.03
N ALA A 334 -6.30 6.51 5.17
CA ALA A 334 -7.50 5.74 5.41
C ALA A 334 -8.49 6.56 6.23
N VAL A 335 -9.77 6.54 5.87
CA VAL A 335 -10.84 7.08 6.72
C VAL A 335 -11.54 5.93 7.45
N ASP A 336 -11.77 6.10 8.74
CA ASP A 336 -12.47 5.12 9.57
C ASP A 336 -13.95 5.47 9.80
N PRO A 337 -14.77 4.53 10.33
CA PRO A 337 -16.18 4.78 10.62
C PRO A 337 -16.44 5.87 11.69
N CYS A 338 -15.40 6.38 12.33
CA CYS A 338 -15.48 7.43 13.36
C CYS A 338 -15.25 8.83 12.78
N GLY A 339 -15.08 8.97 11.46
CA GLY A 339 -14.80 10.24 10.80
C GLY A 339 -13.37 10.74 11.03
N ARG A 340 -12.41 9.84 11.23
CA ARG A 340 -10.99 10.19 11.39
C ARG A 340 -10.20 9.84 10.13
N LEU A 341 -9.37 10.77 9.68
CA LEU A 341 -8.39 10.55 8.63
C LEU A 341 -7.07 10.10 9.25
N TRP A 342 -6.74 8.84 9.02
CA TRP A 342 -5.46 8.23 9.35
C TRP A 342 -4.50 8.45 8.18
N VAL A 343 -3.36 9.04 8.46
CA VAL A 343 -2.37 9.47 7.45
C VAL A 343 -1.05 8.77 7.70
N LEU A 344 -0.55 8.06 6.69
CA LEU A 344 0.76 7.42 6.70
C LEU A 344 1.80 8.33 6.03
N ASP A 345 2.56 9.05 6.85
CA ASP A 345 3.77 9.76 6.44
C ASP A 345 4.96 8.81 6.55
N SER A 346 5.58 8.45 5.42
CA SER A 346 6.71 7.52 5.40
C SER A 346 8.02 8.16 5.88
N GLY A 347 8.09 9.50 5.92
CA GLY A 347 9.32 10.23 6.19
C GLY A 347 10.36 10.17 5.06
N VAL A 348 10.08 9.49 3.94
CA VAL A 348 11.04 9.26 2.84
C VAL A 348 10.80 10.23 1.69
N VAL A 349 11.87 10.90 1.23
CA VAL A 349 11.87 11.84 0.11
C VAL A 349 12.89 11.46 -0.96
N ASP A 350 12.78 12.09 -2.14
CA ASP A 350 13.70 11.99 -3.29
C ASP A 350 13.96 10.52 -3.73
N THR A 351 12.91 9.68 -3.64
CA THR A 351 12.96 8.22 -3.83
C THR A 351 13.33 7.75 -5.23
N VAL A 352 13.34 8.63 -6.24
CA VAL A 352 13.75 8.29 -7.61
C VAL A 352 15.27 8.37 -7.77
N ASP A 353 15.90 9.39 -7.17
CA ASP A 353 17.31 9.72 -7.39
C ASP A 353 18.21 9.28 -6.22
N THR A 354 17.89 9.73 -5.00
CA THR A 354 18.64 9.42 -3.77
C THR A 354 17.68 9.26 -2.61
N VAL A 355 17.13 8.05 -2.45
CA VAL A 355 16.22 7.65 -1.36
C VAL A 355 16.73 8.17 -0.01
N LYS A 356 15.98 9.09 0.60
CA LYS A 356 16.39 9.79 1.82
C LYS A 356 15.31 9.71 2.89
N GLN A 357 15.62 9.05 4.01
CA GLN A 357 14.83 9.14 5.23
C GLN A 357 15.06 10.54 5.84
N ALA A 358 14.15 11.48 5.58
CA ALA A 358 14.25 12.86 6.06
C ALA A 358 13.68 13.03 7.48
N CYS A 359 12.68 12.22 7.84
CA CYS A 359 12.04 12.19 9.16
C CYS A 359 11.69 10.75 9.55
N PRO A 360 11.45 10.43 10.83
CA PRO A 360 10.92 9.12 11.23
C PRO A 360 9.50 8.91 10.67
N PRO A 361 9.15 7.69 10.18
CA PRO A 361 7.80 7.40 9.71
C PRO A 361 6.77 7.51 10.83
N GLN A 362 5.60 8.05 10.51
CA GLN A 362 4.58 8.40 11.48
C GLN A 362 3.15 8.20 10.97
N ILE A 363 2.28 7.81 11.91
CA ILE A 363 0.83 7.84 11.78
C ILE A 363 0.36 9.19 12.34
N LEU A 364 -0.38 9.96 11.55
CA LEU A 364 -1.09 11.16 12.00
C LEU A 364 -2.60 10.88 11.91
N VAL A 365 -3.37 11.36 12.89
CA VAL A 365 -4.82 11.19 12.90
C VAL A 365 -5.49 12.55 13.05
N PHE A 366 -6.33 12.90 12.08
CA PHE A 366 -7.11 14.13 12.05
C PHE A 366 -8.60 13.83 12.23
N ASP A 367 -9.30 14.65 13.02
CA ASP A 367 -10.77 14.65 13.08
C ASP A 367 -11.32 15.39 11.85
N LEU A 368 -12.10 14.72 10.99
CA LEU A 368 -12.65 15.32 9.77
C LEU A 368 -13.83 16.27 9.99
N THR A 369 -14.21 16.51 11.25
CA THR A 369 -15.18 17.53 11.67
C THR A 369 -14.52 18.88 11.94
N THR A 370 -13.27 18.88 12.42
CA THR A 370 -12.53 20.08 12.84
C THR A 370 -11.22 20.30 12.07
N ASP A 371 -10.78 19.30 11.30
CA ASP A 371 -9.47 19.20 10.64
C ASP A 371 -8.26 19.40 11.58
N ALA A 372 -8.47 19.19 12.88
CA ALA A 372 -7.44 19.22 13.90
C ALA A 372 -6.73 17.87 14.01
N LEU A 373 -5.41 17.89 14.23
CA LEU A 373 -4.66 16.70 14.64
C LEU A 373 -5.12 16.29 16.04
N ILE A 374 -5.69 15.10 16.17
CA ILE A 374 -6.11 14.50 17.44
C ILE A 374 -5.13 13.44 17.95
N TRP A 375 -4.26 12.90 17.09
CA TRP A 375 -3.26 11.91 17.51
C TRP A 375 -2.01 11.89 16.60
N ARG A 376 -0.86 11.51 17.16
CA ARG A 376 0.39 11.21 16.43
C ARG A 376 1.05 9.99 17.06
N TYR A 377 1.52 9.08 16.21
CA TYR A 377 2.39 7.97 16.60
C TYR A 377 3.59 7.90 15.65
N ARG A 378 4.82 7.95 16.19
CA ARG A 378 6.04 7.68 15.41
C ARG A 378 6.40 6.21 15.57
N LEU A 379 6.71 5.52 14.47
CA LEU A 379 7.06 4.10 14.55
C LEU A 379 8.40 3.92 15.31
N PRO A 380 8.51 2.96 16.24
CA PRO A 380 9.76 2.69 16.95
C PRO A 380 10.90 2.27 16.02
N GLU A 381 12.13 2.68 16.34
CA GLU A 381 13.32 2.45 15.51
C GLU A 381 13.63 0.95 15.27
N ASP A 382 13.29 0.08 16.22
CA ASP A 382 13.42 -1.37 16.06
C ASP A 382 12.49 -1.95 14.98
N GLN A 383 11.41 -1.23 14.63
CA GLN A 383 10.38 -1.64 13.68
C GLN A 383 10.62 -1.05 12.28
N VAL A 384 11.43 0.00 12.19
CA VAL A 384 11.90 0.66 10.95
C VAL A 384 13.24 0.04 10.56
N LYS A 385 13.30 -0.68 9.43
CA LYS A 385 14.54 -1.28 8.94
C LYS A 385 15.24 -0.34 7.95
N GLU A 386 16.53 -0.56 7.73
CA GLU A 386 17.31 0.24 6.79
C GLU A 386 16.76 0.10 5.37
N GLY A 387 16.25 1.19 4.78
CA GLY A 387 15.55 1.17 3.50
C GLY A 387 14.14 0.56 3.55
N SER A 388 13.48 0.58 4.72
CA SER A 388 12.03 0.41 4.83
C SER A 388 11.28 1.46 4.00
N LEU A 389 10.11 1.11 3.49
CA LEU A 389 9.17 2.07 2.92
C LEU A 389 7.74 1.73 3.32
N PHE A 390 7.20 2.53 4.24
CA PHE A 390 5.82 2.37 4.69
C PHE A 390 4.86 2.97 3.66
N SER A 391 4.14 2.08 2.96
CA SER A 391 3.49 2.41 1.67
C SER A 391 1.95 2.38 1.72
N ASN A 392 1.34 1.49 2.51
CA ASN A 392 -0.12 1.34 2.60
C ASN A 392 -0.60 1.21 4.05
N ILE A 393 -1.87 1.55 4.30
CA ILE A 393 -2.51 1.59 5.61
C ILE A 393 -3.96 1.11 5.54
N ALA A 394 -4.33 0.19 6.43
CA ALA A 394 -5.71 -0.25 6.67
C ALA A 394 -6.08 -0.11 8.15
N VAL A 395 -7.33 0.21 8.46
CA VAL A 395 -7.80 0.52 9.83
C VAL A 395 -9.01 -0.36 10.19
N ASP A 396 -8.87 -1.14 11.26
CA ASP A 396 -9.91 -1.97 11.86
C ASP A 396 -10.44 -1.31 13.14
N VAL A 397 -11.60 -0.68 13.02
CA VAL A 397 -12.47 -0.31 14.14
C VAL A 397 -13.60 -1.34 14.21
N ARG A 398 -13.90 -1.83 15.41
CA ARG A 398 -14.98 -2.79 15.69
C ARG A 398 -16.01 -2.17 16.63
N ASP A 399 -17.26 -2.57 16.46
CA ASP A 399 -18.37 -2.29 17.38
C ASP A 399 -18.58 -0.81 17.76
N GLY A 400 -18.08 0.13 16.94
CA GLY A 400 -18.07 1.56 17.21
C GLY A 400 -17.02 2.04 18.25
N SER A 401 -16.15 1.15 18.74
CA SER A 401 -15.10 1.48 19.73
C SER A 401 -13.94 2.23 19.08
N CYS A 402 -14.15 3.52 18.82
CA CYS A 402 -13.15 4.39 18.19
C CYS A 402 -11.82 4.47 18.96
N ASP A 403 -11.83 4.20 20.26
CA ASP A 403 -10.67 4.19 21.16
C ASP A 403 -9.76 2.95 21.01
N ASP A 404 -10.26 1.83 20.47
CA ASP A 404 -9.50 0.57 20.31
C ASP A 404 -9.26 0.19 18.83
N ALA A 405 -9.01 1.21 18.00
CA ALA A 405 -8.63 1.03 16.60
C ALA A 405 -7.30 0.25 16.48
N HIS A 406 -7.28 -0.74 15.59
CA HIS A 406 -6.08 -1.46 15.19
C HIS A 406 -5.73 -1.08 13.75
N VAL A 407 -4.45 -0.82 13.48
CA VAL A 407 -3.97 -0.27 12.21
C VAL A 407 -2.90 -1.18 11.64
N TYR A 408 -3.04 -1.56 10.38
CA TYR A 408 -2.16 -2.46 9.64
C TYR A 408 -1.41 -1.65 8.58
N ILE A 409 -0.07 -1.66 8.63
CA ILE A 409 0.80 -0.82 7.81
C ILE A 409 1.80 -1.69 7.06
N THR A 410 1.86 -1.55 5.73
CA THR A 410 2.78 -2.34 4.88
C THR A 410 4.13 -1.66 4.74
N ASP A 411 5.20 -2.44 4.91
CA ASP A 411 6.56 -2.05 4.54
C ASP A 411 6.97 -2.79 3.25
N VAL A 412 6.83 -2.11 2.11
CA VAL A 412 6.93 -2.76 0.78
C VAL A 412 8.36 -3.19 0.44
N TRP A 413 9.37 -2.44 0.90
CA TRP A 413 10.78 -2.72 0.61
C TRP A 413 11.47 -3.62 1.65
N ARG A 414 10.86 -3.84 2.81
CA ARG A 414 11.37 -4.75 3.85
C ARG A 414 10.35 -5.78 4.34
N PHE A 415 9.35 -6.06 3.49
CA PHE A 415 8.48 -7.24 3.50
C PHE A 415 7.87 -7.55 4.87
N GLY A 416 7.35 -6.51 5.53
CA GLY A 416 6.84 -6.60 6.90
C GLY A 416 5.50 -5.90 7.08
N LEU A 417 4.72 -6.40 8.03
CA LEU A 417 3.48 -5.76 8.47
C LEU A 417 3.73 -5.15 9.86
N VAL A 418 3.59 -3.83 9.99
CA VAL A 418 3.52 -3.19 11.31
C VAL A 418 2.06 -3.12 11.73
N VAL A 419 1.77 -3.62 12.93
CA VAL A 419 0.44 -3.53 13.53
C VAL A 419 0.53 -2.54 14.69
N TYR A 420 -0.34 -1.52 14.69
CA TYR A 420 -0.44 -0.52 15.75
C TYR A 420 -1.81 -0.61 16.45
N LYS A 421 -1.82 -0.52 17.78
CA LYS A 421 -3.01 -0.56 18.63
C LYS A 421 -3.16 0.76 19.36
N LEU A 422 -4.22 1.51 19.02
CA LEU A 422 -4.47 2.86 19.54
C LEU A 422 -4.56 2.90 21.07
N ARG A 423 -5.35 1.99 21.65
CA ARG A 423 -5.67 1.95 23.09
C ARG A 423 -4.47 1.76 24.01
N GLU A 424 -3.45 1.04 23.54
CA GLU A 424 -2.20 0.79 24.27
C GLU A 424 -1.06 1.70 23.80
N ASN A 425 -1.29 2.49 22.74
CA ASN A 425 -0.32 3.31 22.04
C ASN A 425 0.99 2.55 21.68
N ARG A 426 0.84 1.29 21.24
CA ARG A 426 1.95 0.37 20.94
C ARG A 426 1.81 -0.19 19.54
N SER A 427 2.93 -0.38 18.85
CA SER A 427 3.02 -1.22 17.66
C SER A 427 4.03 -2.35 17.82
N TRP A 428 3.93 -3.34 16.94
CA TRP A 428 4.89 -4.42 16.73
C TRP A 428 5.03 -4.69 15.23
N ARG A 429 6.16 -5.31 14.82
CA ARG A 429 6.42 -5.70 13.43
C ARG A 429 6.34 -7.21 13.27
N ILE A 430 5.43 -7.66 12.42
CA ILE A 430 5.27 -9.05 12.00
C ILE A 430 6.06 -9.26 10.69
N THR A 431 6.72 -10.41 10.57
CA THR A 431 7.37 -10.86 9.33
C THR A 431 6.90 -12.25 8.97
N HIS A 432 6.37 -12.43 7.76
CA HIS A 432 5.92 -13.73 7.26
C HIS A 432 6.39 -13.95 5.82
N HIS A 433 6.62 -15.20 5.42
CA HIS A 433 7.18 -15.51 4.11
C HIS A 433 6.25 -15.16 2.93
N PHE A 434 4.93 -15.08 3.18
CA PHE A 434 3.95 -14.56 2.19
C PHE A 434 3.99 -13.03 1.99
N PHE A 435 4.81 -12.29 2.74
CA PHE A 435 5.03 -10.85 2.52
C PHE A 435 6.11 -10.56 1.47
N TYR A 436 6.83 -11.58 1.00
CA TYR A 436 7.94 -11.46 0.06
C TYR A 436 7.44 -11.42 -1.40
N PRO A 437 8.12 -10.70 -2.30
CA PRO A 437 7.81 -10.73 -3.73
C PRO A 437 8.05 -12.11 -4.33
N ASP A 438 7.24 -12.50 -5.31
CA ASP A 438 7.52 -13.64 -6.19
C ASP A 438 8.51 -13.18 -7.27
N PRO A 439 9.73 -13.75 -7.35
CA PRO A 439 10.74 -13.34 -8.34
C PRO A 439 10.29 -13.60 -9.79
N MET A 440 9.30 -14.46 -10.03
CA MET A 440 8.73 -14.71 -11.35
C MET A 440 7.63 -13.68 -11.72
N ALA A 441 7.10 -12.95 -10.74
CA ALA A 441 6.18 -11.82 -10.92
C ALA A 441 6.88 -10.44 -10.79
N ALA A 442 8.19 -10.42 -10.56
CA ALA A 442 8.99 -9.21 -10.41
C ALA A 442 9.29 -8.46 -11.74
N GLN A 443 9.02 -9.06 -12.89
CA GLN A 443 9.12 -8.40 -14.20
C GLN A 443 7.76 -7.82 -14.62
N TYR A 444 7.79 -6.57 -15.08
CA TYR A 444 6.63 -5.82 -15.53
C TYR A 444 6.78 -5.40 -16.99
N GLU A 445 5.66 -5.41 -17.72
CA GLU A 445 5.55 -4.93 -19.10
C GLU A 445 4.26 -4.12 -19.22
N LEU A 446 4.38 -2.83 -19.55
CA LEU A 446 3.24 -1.90 -19.59
C LEU A 446 3.47 -0.82 -20.66
N HIS A 447 2.58 -0.75 -21.66
CA HIS A 447 2.60 0.27 -22.74
C HIS A 447 3.98 0.51 -23.38
N GLY A 448 4.74 -0.58 -23.60
CA GLY A 448 6.07 -0.55 -24.20
C GLY A 448 7.22 -0.35 -23.22
N LEU A 449 6.96 0.03 -21.97
CA LEU A 449 7.96 0.01 -20.90
C LEU A 449 8.13 -1.41 -20.37
N SER A 450 9.39 -1.79 -20.09
CA SER A 450 9.73 -3.02 -19.38
C SER A 450 10.65 -2.66 -18.22
N PHE A 451 10.29 -3.09 -17.02
CA PHE A 451 10.95 -2.72 -15.77
C PHE A 451 10.78 -3.84 -14.74
N SER A 452 11.53 -3.79 -13.64
CA SER A 452 11.41 -4.76 -12.56
C SER A 452 11.27 -4.05 -11.21
N TRP A 453 10.34 -4.54 -10.40
CA TRP A 453 10.20 -4.21 -8.98
C TRP A 453 10.28 -5.51 -8.19
N THR A 454 10.85 -5.44 -7.00
CA THR A 454 10.84 -6.52 -5.99
C THR A 454 10.00 -6.09 -4.79
N ASP A 455 8.87 -5.44 -5.08
CA ASP A 455 7.99 -4.86 -4.09
C ASP A 455 7.17 -5.97 -3.42
N GLY A 456 7.38 -6.13 -2.10
CA GLY A 456 6.69 -7.10 -1.27
C GLY A 456 5.28 -6.65 -0.90
N LEU A 457 4.85 -7.04 0.30
CA LEU A 457 3.54 -6.72 0.90
C LEU A 457 3.09 -5.29 0.60
N PHE A 458 1.92 -5.15 -0.04
CA PHE A 458 1.39 -3.88 -0.53
C PHE A 458 -0.13 -3.79 -0.43
N GLY A 459 -0.85 -4.74 -1.04
CA GLY A 459 -2.31 -4.79 -0.99
C GLY A 459 -2.80 -5.25 0.39
N LEU A 460 -3.76 -4.53 0.97
CA LEU A 460 -4.44 -4.86 2.23
C LEU A 460 -5.95 -4.62 2.08
N SER A 461 -6.76 -5.64 2.35
CA SER A 461 -8.23 -5.55 2.33
C SER A 461 -8.83 -6.28 3.53
N LEU A 462 -9.66 -5.59 4.31
CA LEU A 462 -10.34 -6.17 5.46
C LEU A 462 -11.72 -6.70 5.06
N SER A 463 -12.06 -7.90 5.50
CA SER A 463 -13.42 -8.41 5.39
C SER A 463 -14.43 -7.56 6.18
N PRO A 464 -15.74 -7.69 5.88
CA PRO A 464 -16.79 -7.47 6.86
C PRO A 464 -16.49 -8.21 8.17
N LEU A 465 -17.01 -7.69 9.28
CA LEU A 465 -16.98 -8.38 10.56
C LEU A 465 -17.88 -9.62 10.49
N ASP A 466 -17.35 -10.82 10.81
CA ASP A 466 -18.17 -12.03 10.87
C ASP A 466 -19.13 -11.93 12.07
N PRO A 467 -20.47 -11.94 11.85
CA PRO A 467 -21.44 -11.82 12.93
C PRO A 467 -21.49 -13.03 13.88
N LYS A 468 -20.78 -14.14 13.58
CA LYS A 468 -20.69 -15.32 14.45
C LYS A 468 -19.48 -15.28 15.37
N THR A 469 -18.31 -14.86 14.88
CA THR A 469 -17.04 -14.89 15.64
C THR A 469 -16.62 -13.52 16.18
N GLY A 470 -17.13 -12.41 15.61
CA GLY A 470 -16.63 -11.06 15.91
C GLY A 470 -15.22 -10.78 15.37
N ASP A 471 -14.73 -11.61 14.43
CA ASP A 471 -13.43 -11.41 13.78
C ASP A 471 -13.54 -10.95 12.33
N ARG A 472 -12.40 -10.54 11.76
CA ARG A 472 -12.23 -10.25 10.33
C ARG A 472 -11.08 -11.06 9.76
N THR A 473 -11.12 -11.33 8.47
CA THR A 473 -9.94 -11.73 7.70
C THR A 473 -9.26 -10.47 7.17
N LEU A 474 -7.93 -10.37 7.35
CA LEU A 474 -7.11 -9.47 6.56
C LEU A 474 -6.64 -10.25 5.33
N PHE A 475 -7.13 -9.85 4.16
CA PHE A 475 -6.60 -10.28 2.87
C PHE A 475 -5.41 -9.39 2.50
N PHE A 476 -4.37 -9.98 1.94
CA PHE A 476 -3.17 -9.25 1.56
C PHE A 476 -2.41 -9.89 0.41
N HIS A 477 -1.61 -9.07 -0.30
CA HIS A 477 -0.69 -9.55 -1.32
C HIS A 477 0.56 -8.69 -1.46
N PRO A 478 1.69 -9.30 -1.87
CA PRO A 478 2.81 -8.58 -2.45
C PRO A 478 2.45 -7.91 -3.77
N MET A 479 2.99 -6.73 -4.04
CA MET A 479 2.82 -6.01 -5.31
C MET A 479 3.38 -6.82 -6.49
N SER A 480 4.56 -7.41 -6.31
CA SER A 480 5.17 -8.35 -7.23
C SER A 480 4.69 -9.78 -6.93
N SER A 481 3.37 -10.01 -7.01
CA SER A 481 2.77 -11.35 -6.91
C SER A 481 1.42 -11.45 -7.62
N PHE A 482 1.12 -12.63 -8.15
CA PHE A 482 -0.19 -12.95 -8.73
C PHE A 482 -1.16 -13.56 -7.69
N ARG A 483 -0.72 -13.82 -6.44
CA ARG A 483 -1.50 -14.50 -5.41
C ARG A 483 -2.16 -13.54 -4.43
N GLU A 484 -3.22 -14.01 -3.79
CA GLU A 484 -3.83 -13.41 -2.60
C GLU A 484 -3.61 -14.35 -1.41
N PHE A 485 -3.44 -13.77 -0.22
CA PHE A 485 -3.25 -14.47 1.03
C PHE A 485 -4.24 -13.93 2.08
N SER A 486 -4.44 -14.70 3.15
CA SER A 486 -5.36 -14.38 4.24
C SER A 486 -4.75 -14.68 5.60
N VAL A 487 -5.11 -13.87 6.59
CA VAL A 487 -4.87 -14.16 8.02
C VAL A 487 -6.04 -13.68 8.89
N PRO A 488 -6.50 -14.45 9.88
CA PRO A 488 -7.45 -13.96 10.90
C PRO A 488 -6.86 -12.79 11.67
N THR A 489 -7.61 -11.69 11.76
CA THR A 489 -7.14 -10.48 12.43
C THR A 489 -6.98 -10.68 13.95
N SER A 490 -7.72 -11.61 14.56
CA SER A 490 -7.49 -12.07 15.93
C SER A 490 -6.05 -12.53 16.23
N VAL A 491 -5.35 -13.10 15.23
CA VAL A 491 -3.95 -13.51 15.36
C VAL A 491 -3.03 -12.29 15.29
N ILE A 492 -3.10 -11.50 14.23
CA ILE A 492 -2.17 -10.36 14.04
C ILE A 492 -2.41 -9.18 14.99
N ARG A 493 -3.59 -9.08 15.63
CA ARG A 493 -3.89 -8.11 16.70
C ARG A 493 -3.28 -8.47 18.06
N ASN A 494 -2.60 -9.61 18.17
CA ASN A 494 -1.86 -10.04 19.36
C ASN A 494 -0.37 -10.21 19.00
N GLU A 495 0.48 -9.41 19.63
CA GLU A 495 1.93 -9.29 19.38
C GLU A 495 2.69 -10.63 19.36
N THR A 496 2.29 -11.60 20.19
CA THR A 496 2.98 -12.91 20.23
C THR A 496 2.27 -14.01 19.45
N ALA A 497 1.04 -13.77 18.96
CA ALA A 497 0.25 -14.82 18.33
C ALA A 497 0.62 -15.08 16.86
N SER A 498 1.14 -14.09 16.12
CA SER A 498 1.66 -14.31 14.76
C SER A 498 2.82 -15.29 14.72
N ASP A 499 3.63 -15.29 15.76
CA ASP A 499 4.86 -16.07 15.86
C ASP A 499 4.60 -17.45 16.47
N ALA A 500 3.56 -17.56 17.30
CA ALA A 500 3.04 -18.82 17.83
C ALA A 500 2.15 -19.58 16.83
N HIS A 501 1.50 -18.88 15.90
CA HIS A 501 0.55 -19.42 14.92
C HIS A 501 0.86 -18.99 13.47
N PRO A 502 2.07 -19.28 12.93
CA PRO A 502 2.39 -18.99 11.54
C PRO A 502 1.46 -19.71 10.54
N GLU A 503 0.89 -20.86 10.93
CA GLU A 503 -0.10 -21.61 10.14
C GLU A 503 -1.44 -20.88 9.94
N ALA A 504 -1.71 -19.82 10.70
CA ALA A 504 -2.90 -18.98 10.51
C ALA A 504 -2.79 -18.07 9.26
N PHE A 505 -1.58 -17.87 8.72
CA PHE A 505 -1.38 -17.27 7.41
C PHE A 505 -1.57 -18.33 6.33
N SER A 506 -2.48 -18.08 5.39
CA SER A 506 -2.84 -19.03 4.33
C SER A 506 -2.79 -18.39 2.93
N PRO A 507 -2.42 -19.13 1.87
CA PRO A 507 -2.76 -18.74 0.51
C PRO A 507 -4.27 -18.88 0.33
N LEU A 508 -4.92 -17.84 -0.21
CA LEU A 508 -6.38 -17.81 -0.34
C LEU A 508 -6.91 -18.76 -1.44
N GLY A 509 -6.02 -19.14 -2.37
CA GLY A 509 -6.31 -20.09 -3.44
C GLY A 509 -5.27 -20.02 -4.57
N GLU A 510 -5.76 -20.05 -5.80
CA GLU A 510 -4.95 -19.97 -7.02
C GLU A 510 -4.49 -18.53 -7.34
N PRO A 511 -3.45 -18.36 -8.19
CA PRO A 511 -3.09 -17.05 -8.72
C PRO A 511 -4.26 -16.40 -9.49
N ARG A 512 -4.38 -15.07 -9.40
CA ARG A 512 -5.36 -14.26 -10.16
C ARG A 512 -5.37 -14.57 -11.65
N TYR A 513 -4.17 -14.66 -12.22
CA TYR A 513 -3.90 -15.07 -13.60
C TYR A 513 -2.58 -15.83 -13.64
N ALA A 514 -2.39 -16.70 -14.64
CA ALA A 514 -1.13 -17.40 -14.87
C ALA A 514 0.03 -16.44 -15.21
N THR A 515 -0.26 -15.29 -15.83
CA THR A 515 0.69 -14.21 -16.12
C THR A 515 0.03 -12.84 -15.99
N LYS A 516 0.84 -11.80 -15.73
CA LYS A 516 0.40 -10.39 -15.61
C LYS A 516 -0.73 -10.20 -14.59
N GLY A 517 -0.65 -10.92 -13.46
CA GLY A 517 -1.62 -10.89 -12.37
C GLY A 517 -1.24 -9.99 -11.20
N GLN A 518 -0.24 -9.11 -11.36
CA GLN A 518 0.16 -8.16 -10.31
C GLN A 518 -1.01 -7.25 -9.93
N SER A 519 -1.10 -6.92 -8.64
CA SER A 519 -2.18 -6.12 -8.06
C SER A 519 -1.63 -5.09 -7.09
N SER A 520 -2.22 -3.89 -7.07
CA SER A 520 -1.84 -2.79 -6.18
C SER A 520 -2.78 -2.71 -4.97
N ALA A 521 -3.71 -1.76 -4.97
CA ALA A 521 -4.72 -1.65 -3.91
C ALA A 521 -5.89 -2.61 -4.14
N SER A 522 -6.44 -3.11 -3.03
CA SER A 522 -7.69 -3.87 -2.97
C SER A 522 -8.52 -3.41 -1.77
N ALA A 523 -9.84 -3.58 -1.85
CA ALA A 523 -10.76 -3.32 -0.75
C ALA A 523 -12.03 -4.16 -0.93
N MET A 524 -12.79 -4.39 0.15
CA MET A 524 -13.98 -5.23 0.15
C MET A 524 -15.22 -4.45 0.62
N ASP A 525 -16.36 -4.68 -0.04
CA ASP A 525 -17.63 -4.09 0.36
C ASP A 525 -18.30 -4.84 1.52
N ARG A 526 -19.36 -4.26 2.10
CA ARG A 526 -20.10 -4.86 3.22
C ARG A 526 -20.82 -6.18 2.87
N ARG A 527 -20.84 -6.60 1.59
CA ARG A 527 -21.43 -7.86 1.12
C ARG A 527 -20.38 -8.96 0.92
N GLY A 528 -19.09 -8.66 1.04
CA GLY A 528 -17.99 -9.60 0.79
C GLY A 528 -17.46 -9.59 -0.65
N VAL A 529 -17.79 -8.58 -1.45
CA VAL A 529 -17.21 -8.42 -2.79
C VAL A 529 -15.92 -7.61 -2.67
N MET A 530 -14.79 -8.26 -2.92
CA MET A 530 -13.49 -7.61 -3.08
C MET A 530 -13.37 -7.01 -4.49
N PHE A 531 -12.81 -5.82 -4.58
CA PHE A 531 -12.35 -5.19 -5.82
C PHE A 531 -10.84 -4.95 -5.70
N TYR A 532 -10.10 -5.11 -6.81
CA TYR A 532 -8.64 -5.00 -6.82
C TYR A 532 -8.10 -4.49 -8.17
N ASN A 533 -7.04 -3.70 -8.11
CA ASN A 533 -6.44 -3.04 -9.27
C ASN A 533 -5.43 -3.94 -10.00
N LEU A 534 -5.68 -4.29 -11.26
CA LEU A 534 -4.80 -5.16 -12.07
C LEU A 534 -3.83 -4.34 -12.92
N VAL A 535 -2.68 -3.99 -12.33
CA VAL A 535 -1.75 -2.97 -12.84
C VAL A 535 -1.06 -3.29 -14.17
N THR A 536 -0.99 -4.56 -14.55
CA THR A 536 -0.40 -5.04 -15.82
C THR A 536 -1.45 -5.47 -16.85
N ARG A 537 -2.72 -5.09 -16.64
CA ARG A 537 -3.87 -5.48 -17.50
C ARG A 537 -4.82 -4.32 -17.83
N ASP A 538 -4.45 -3.09 -17.51
CA ASP A 538 -5.29 -1.89 -17.62
C ASP A 538 -6.72 -2.09 -17.07
N SER A 539 -6.88 -2.77 -15.92
CA SER A 539 -8.16 -3.32 -15.46
C SER A 539 -8.41 -3.17 -13.96
N VAL A 540 -9.68 -3.23 -13.56
CA VAL A 540 -10.10 -3.47 -12.17
C VAL A 540 -10.82 -4.81 -12.10
N GLY A 541 -10.29 -5.71 -11.28
CA GLY A 541 -10.82 -7.03 -11.02
C GLY A 541 -11.77 -7.06 -9.82
N CYS A 542 -12.50 -8.16 -9.68
CA CYS A 542 -13.34 -8.43 -8.52
C CYS A 542 -13.36 -9.93 -8.15
N TRP A 543 -13.71 -10.21 -6.90
CA TRP A 543 -13.96 -11.56 -6.37
C TRP A 543 -15.01 -11.48 -5.26
N ASN A 544 -15.92 -12.46 -5.18
CA ASN A 544 -16.95 -12.52 -4.14
C ASN A 544 -16.59 -13.63 -3.14
N SER A 545 -16.28 -13.25 -1.89
CA SER A 545 -15.81 -14.18 -0.85
C SER A 545 -16.85 -15.19 -0.37
N ASN A 546 -18.11 -15.03 -0.78
CA ASN A 546 -19.19 -15.96 -0.45
C ASN A 546 -19.33 -17.10 -1.49
N GLN A 547 -18.57 -17.07 -2.60
CA GLN A 547 -18.65 -18.10 -3.63
C GLN A 547 -18.02 -19.43 -3.14
N PRO A 548 -18.72 -20.57 -3.24
CA PRO A 548 -18.29 -21.83 -2.63
C PRO A 548 -17.06 -22.47 -3.30
N GLY A 549 -16.69 -22.04 -4.51
CA GLY A 549 -15.46 -22.47 -5.18
C GLY A 549 -14.19 -21.74 -4.75
N GLY A 550 -14.27 -20.81 -3.80
CA GLY A 550 -13.11 -20.10 -3.24
C GLY A 550 -12.45 -19.10 -4.21
N TYR A 551 -11.14 -18.94 -4.10
CA TYR A 551 -10.35 -18.01 -4.91
C TYR A 551 -9.66 -18.75 -6.07
N ILE A 552 -10.39 -18.88 -7.18
CA ILE A 552 -9.93 -19.50 -8.43
C ILE A 552 -10.16 -18.54 -9.62
N PRO A 553 -9.43 -18.64 -10.74
CA PRO A 553 -9.58 -17.71 -11.87
C PRO A 553 -10.99 -17.68 -12.46
N ALA A 554 -11.72 -18.80 -12.43
CA ALA A 554 -13.10 -18.89 -12.92
C ALA A 554 -14.13 -18.09 -12.08
N LEU A 555 -13.78 -17.69 -10.86
CA LEU A 555 -14.62 -16.91 -9.94
C LEU A 555 -14.10 -15.47 -9.75
N GLN A 556 -13.23 -15.02 -10.65
CA GLN A 556 -12.69 -13.66 -10.68
C GLN A 556 -13.21 -12.91 -11.90
N GLY A 557 -13.84 -11.76 -11.65
CA GLY A 557 -14.39 -10.91 -12.70
C GLY A 557 -13.50 -9.72 -13.04
N VAL A 558 -13.83 -9.04 -14.13
CA VAL A 558 -13.29 -7.71 -14.47
C VAL A 558 -14.48 -6.76 -14.58
N VAL A 559 -14.46 -5.68 -13.80
CA VAL A 559 -15.56 -4.70 -13.73
C VAL A 559 -15.33 -3.48 -14.62
N ALA A 560 -14.08 -3.22 -15.00
CA ALA A 560 -13.69 -2.19 -15.95
C ALA A 560 -12.33 -2.53 -16.57
N HIS A 561 -12.15 -2.19 -17.84
CA HIS A 561 -10.89 -2.34 -18.58
C HIS A 561 -10.75 -1.20 -19.58
N SER A 562 -9.61 -0.49 -19.58
CA SER A 562 -9.35 0.63 -20.49
C SER A 562 -7.88 1.02 -20.52
N ASN A 563 -7.22 0.77 -21.65
CA ASN A 563 -5.84 1.19 -21.90
C ASN A 563 -5.65 2.73 -22.01
N VAL A 564 -6.72 3.52 -21.85
CA VAL A 564 -6.67 4.99 -21.83
C VAL A 564 -6.90 5.55 -20.43
N THR A 565 -7.87 5.01 -19.68
CA THR A 565 -8.26 5.54 -18.35
C THR A 565 -7.64 4.76 -17.20
N LEU A 566 -7.38 3.46 -17.37
CA LEU A 566 -6.84 2.54 -16.37
C LEU A 566 -5.37 2.15 -16.66
N VAL A 567 -4.56 3.07 -17.21
CA VAL A 567 -3.14 2.79 -17.57
C VAL A 567 -2.29 2.28 -16.39
N PHE A 568 -2.51 2.81 -15.19
CA PHE A 568 -1.95 2.23 -13.97
C PHE A 568 -2.90 2.49 -12.80
N PRO A 569 -3.86 1.58 -12.52
CA PRO A 569 -4.78 1.70 -11.41
C PRO A 569 -4.00 1.51 -10.11
N ASN A 570 -3.77 2.61 -9.39
CA ASN A 570 -2.75 2.69 -8.34
C ASN A 570 -3.34 2.57 -6.94
N ASP A 571 -4.52 3.18 -6.72
CA ASP A 571 -5.25 3.10 -5.46
C ASP A 571 -6.71 2.74 -5.67
N LEU A 572 -7.31 2.11 -4.68
CA LEU A 572 -8.70 1.66 -4.71
C LEU A 572 -9.29 1.76 -3.30
N LYS A 573 -10.48 2.34 -3.20
CA LYS A 573 -11.24 2.49 -1.96
C LYS A 573 -12.69 2.06 -2.15
N ILE A 574 -13.31 1.61 -1.05
CA ILE A 574 -14.76 1.46 -0.93
C ILE A 574 -15.20 2.50 0.09
N ASP A 575 -16.10 3.41 -0.29
CA ASP A 575 -16.54 4.47 0.63
C ASP A 575 -17.50 3.97 1.73
N HIS A 576 -17.67 4.80 2.76
CA HIS A 576 -18.47 4.46 3.94
C HIS A 576 -19.97 4.77 3.79
N GLU A 577 -20.43 5.17 2.61
CA GLU A 577 -21.84 5.55 2.39
C GLU A 577 -22.83 4.40 2.61
N SER A 578 -24.12 4.73 2.76
CA SER A 578 -25.18 3.73 2.86
C SER A 578 -25.25 2.83 1.61
N ARG A 579 -25.22 3.43 0.42
CA ARG A 579 -24.95 2.75 -0.86
C ARG A 579 -23.48 2.99 -1.22
N GLN A 580 -22.62 2.01 -0.92
CA GLN A 580 -21.18 2.14 -1.09
C GLN A 580 -20.78 2.30 -2.56
N SER A 581 -19.74 3.08 -2.80
CA SER A 581 -19.10 3.22 -4.12
C SER A 581 -17.65 2.74 -4.08
N VAL A 582 -17.21 2.08 -5.14
CA VAL A 582 -15.79 1.84 -5.40
C VAL A 582 -15.20 3.10 -6.05
N TRP A 583 -14.03 3.50 -5.59
CA TRP A 583 -13.28 4.65 -6.09
C TRP A 583 -11.88 4.19 -6.49
N VAL A 584 -11.43 4.61 -7.67
CA VAL A 584 -10.17 4.15 -8.26
C VAL A 584 -9.35 5.36 -8.69
N LEU A 585 -8.14 5.48 -8.15
CA LEU A 585 -7.13 6.42 -8.64
C LEU A 585 -6.26 5.69 -9.66
N SER A 586 -6.29 6.15 -10.90
CA SER A 586 -5.42 5.69 -11.98
C SER A 586 -4.43 6.78 -12.35
N ASN A 587 -3.16 6.41 -12.48
CA ASN A 587 -2.09 7.31 -12.89
C ASN A 587 -1.27 6.66 -14.01
N ARG A 588 -0.06 7.17 -14.25
CA ARG A 588 0.91 6.60 -15.19
C ARG A 588 2.26 6.36 -14.49
N LEU A 589 2.21 5.68 -13.33
CA LEU A 589 3.35 5.51 -12.43
C LEU A 589 4.65 5.05 -13.14
N PRO A 590 4.70 3.94 -13.91
CA PRO A 590 5.95 3.54 -14.56
C PRO A 590 6.46 4.55 -15.60
N VAL A 591 5.57 5.30 -16.25
CA VAL A 591 5.94 6.37 -17.20
C VAL A 591 6.56 7.55 -16.46
N TYR A 592 6.06 7.91 -15.27
CA TYR A 592 6.62 8.98 -14.43
C TYR A 592 8.02 8.64 -13.88
N LEU A 593 8.30 7.36 -13.63
CA LEU A 593 9.56 6.88 -13.06
C LEU A 593 10.63 6.60 -14.13
N TYR A 594 10.24 6.08 -15.30
CA TYR A 594 11.15 5.55 -16.32
C TYR A 594 11.08 6.28 -17.67
N SER A 595 10.34 7.39 -17.75
CA SER A 595 10.15 8.23 -18.93
C SER A 595 9.70 9.64 -18.51
N ASP A 596 9.21 10.45 -19.46
CA ASP A 596 8.45 11.69 -19.19
C ASP A 596 6.95 11.48 -19.47
N LEU A 597 6.11 12.16 -18.69
CA LEU A 597 4.67 12.25 -18.93
C LEU A 597 4.36 13.31 -20.00
N ASP A 598 3.51 13.02 -21.00
CA ASP A 598 3.08 14.04 -21.96
C ASP A 598 2.12 15.05 -21.29
N PRO A 599 2.49 16.34 -21.17
CA PRO A 599 1.61 17.37 -20.59
C PRO A 599 0.36 17.68 -21.44
N LYS A 600 0.25 17.13 -22.65
CA LYS A 600 -0.93 17.27 -23.52
C LYS A 600 -2.01 16.22 -23.26
N GLU A 601 -1.66 15.08 -22.66
CA GLU A 601 -2.59 14.01 -22.32
C GLU A 601 -3.04 14.07 -20.85
N TYR A 602 -4.17 13.43 -20.52
CA TYR A 602 -4.55 13.22 -19.12
C TYR A 602 -3.77 12.04 -18.54
N ASN A 603 -2.89 12.33 -17.58
CA ASN A 603 -1.97 11.36 -16.95
C ASN A 603 -2.50 10.81 -15.62
N PHE A 604 -3.44 11.50 -14.97
CA PHE A 604 -4.00 11.15 -13.66
C PHE A 604 -5.53 11.22 -13.70
N ARG A 605 -6.22 10.26 -13.08
CA ARG A 605 -7.69 10.15 -13.07
C ARG A 605 -8.22 9.62 -11.74
N ILE A 606 -9.41 10.09 -11.38
CA ILE A 606 -10.24 9.50 -10.33
C ILE A 606 -11.57 9.07 -10.96
N MET A 607 -11.91 7.79 -10.80
CA MET A 607 -13.11 7.16 -11.36
C MET A 607 -13.91 6.46 -10.26
N THR A 608 -15.22 6.26 -10.47
CA THR A 608 -16.10 5.60 -9.50
C THR A 608 -17.27 4.85 -10.12
N ALA A 609 -17.78 3.85 -9.40
CA ALA A 609 -19.04 3.15 -9.64
C ALA A 609 -19.67 2.75 -8.29
N PHE A 610 -20.99 2.57 -8.21
CA PHE A 610 -21.59 1.93 -7.04
C PHE A 610 -21.22 0.44 -7.01
N VAL A 611 -20.99 -0.14 -5.82
CA VAL A 611 -20.44 -1.51 -5.71
C VAL A 611 -21.42 -2.61 -6.18
N ASP A 612 -22.71 -2.32 -6.20
CA ASP A 612 -23.75 -3.17 -6.78
C ASP A 612 -23.72 -3.11 -8.31
N GLU A 613 -23.75 -1.91 -8.90
CA GLU A 613 -23.62 -1.66 -10.35
C GLU A 613 -22.29 -2.20 -10.90
N ALA A 614 -21.19 -2.08 -10.17
CA ALA A 614 -19.86 -2.58 -10.57
C ALA A 614 -19.83 -4.12 -10.67
N ALA A 615 -20.47 -4.83 -9.74
CA ALA A 615 -20.46 -6.30 -9.69
C ALA A 615 -21.55 -6.96 -10.59
N GLN A 616 -22.65 -6.25 -10.88
CA GLN A 616 -23.87 -6.81 -11.46
C GLN A 616 -23.63 -7.65 -12.75
N GLY A 617 -24.08 -8.91 -12.77
CA GLY A 617 -23.91 -9.79 -13.93
C GLY A 617 -22.46 -10.15 -14.28
N THR A 618 -21.51 -9.94 -13.35
CA THR A 618 -20.20 -10.61 -13.36
C THR A 618 -20.25 -11.84 -12.45
N VAL A 619 -19.22 -12.69 -12.46
CA VAL A 619 -19.08 -13.79 -11.49
C VAL A 619 -18.98 -13.31 -10.02
N CYS A 620 -18.74 -12.01 -9.81
CA CYS A 620 -18.67 -11.36 -8.50
C CYS A 620 -20.03 -10.87 -7.98
N ASP A 621 -21.09 -10.92 -8.80
CA ASP A 621 -22.44 -10.54 -8.37
C ASP A 621 -22.87 -11.43 -7.18
N PRO A 622 -23.37 -10.87 -6.06
CA PRO A 622 -23.95 -11.66 -4.97
C PRO A 622 -25.11 -12.59 -5.38
N ASN A 623 -25.73 -12.35 -6.54
CA ASN A 623 -26.78 -13.20 -7.12
C ASN A 623 -26.25 -14.25 -8.11
N PHE A 624 -24.96 -14.21 -8.48
CA PHE A 624 -24.35 -15.23 -9.33
C PHE A 624 -24.18 -16.53 -8.54
N MET A 625 -24.77 -17.63 -9.01
CA MET A 625 -24.51 -18.97 -8.46
C MET A 625 -23.61 -19.75 -9.40
N TYR A 626 -22.40 -20.06 -8.94
CA TYR A 626 -21.52 -21.00 -9.64
C TYR A 626 -22.10 -22.41 -9.62
N VAL A 627 -22.29 -23.00 -10.80
CA VAL A 627 -22.66 -24.41 -10.97
C VAL A 627 -21.45 -25.13 -11.56
N PRO A 628 -20.75 -25.99 -10.80
CA PRO A 628 -19.62 -26.76 -11.31
C PRO A 628 -20.06 -27.67 -12.47
N SER A 629 -19.21 -27.80 -13.48
CA SER A 629 -19.45 -28.74 -14.58
C SER A 629 -19.37 -30.20 -14.10
N ALA A 630 -19.98 -31.11 -14.87
CA ALA A 630 -19.93 -32.54 -14.59
C ALA A 630 -18.52 -33.15 -14.74
N GLU A 631 -17.60 -32.45 -15.43
CA GLU A 631 -16.20 -32.86 -15.58
C GLU A 631 -15.38 -32.48 -14.34
N GLU A 632 -15.58 -31.28 -13.78
CA GLU A 632 -14.91 -30.83 -12.55
C GLU A 632 -15.27 -31.71 -11.33
N HIS A 633 -16.52 -32.20 -11.27
CA HIS A 633 -16.94 -33.20 -10.28
C HIS A 633 -16.07 -34.48 -10.30
N ASN A 634 -15.59 -34.91 -11.47
CA ASN A 634 -14.72 -36.07 -11.62
C ASN A 634 -13.23 -35.77 -11.30
N ILE A 635 -12.84 -34.50 -11.23
CA ILE A 635 -11.49 -34.08 -10.82
C ILE A 635 -11.42 -34.01 -9.28
N GLY A 636 -12.41 -33.39 -8.64
CA GLY A 636 -12.50 -33.35 -7.18
C GLY A 636 -12.51 -34.75 -6.54
N ALA A 637 -13.21 -35.70 -7.15
CA ALA A 637 -13.23 -37.10 -6.72
C ALA A 637 -11.87 -37.83 -6.80
N ARG A 638 -10.91 -37.33 -7.59
CA ARG A 638 -9.57 -37.93 -7.76
C ARG A 638 -8.51 -37.36 -6.82
N LEU A 639 -8.79 -36.25 -6.14
CA LEU A 639 -7.87 -35.63 -5.17
C LEU A 639 -7.98 -36.25 -3.77
N ASN A 640 -9.00 -37.08 -3.50
CA ASN A 640 -9.15 -37.85 -2.26
C ASN A 640 -8.35 -39.17 -2.23
N CYS A 641 -7.20 -39.23 -2.91
CA CYS A 641 -6.23 -40.31 -2.76
C CYS A 641 -5.16 -39.87 -1.75
N PRO A 642 -4.94 -40.60 -0.64
CA PRO A 642 -3.91 -40.25 0.32
C PRO A 642 -2.50 -40.48 -0.25
N PHE A 643 -1.60 -39.55 0.04
CA PHE A 643 -0.15 -39.62 -0.14
C PHE A 643 0.53 -39.33 1.20
#